data_AF-A0A256YGV2-F1
#
_entry.id   AF-A0A256YGV2-F1
#
_cell.length_a   1.000
_cell.length_b   1.000
_cell.length_c   1.000
_cell.angle_alpha   90.00
_cell.angle_beta   90.00
_cell.angle_gamma   90.00
#
_symmetry.space_group_name_H-M   'P 1'
#
loop_
_entity.id
_entity.type
_entity.pdbx_description
1 polymer ?
#
loop_
_entity_poly.entity_id
_entity_poly.type
_entity_poly.pdbx_seq_one_letter_code
_entity_poly.pdbx_strand_id
1 'polypeptide(L)'
;MSSREALAELLWAEKYRPRSLDEMVNQEDIVNRMKKFVEEKNMPHLLLAGPPGTGKTTAAHCLAHDLFGENYRQYMLELNASVSRDTPILVKINGVVKRTTFDELDKIYFNKDDTLRYGDGEYVRTSNLEVLTLDKKTGKIKWGKVTWIIRHYVDKILEIKVEGGGTLKLTGNHSIMVIDENGELVEKKASEIKAGEYVLSFTTILPGEKKILDLRNYIVKETRRNKQSKIIPLDTDFTWLLGMYIAEGSLGFRKSKNLETSGQLVITIGYPDEKEYAERIEEITEKHDIPIYENLVGSGFKGRDRLTAKHIRLLHTGLARYLRREAYTEKTRARYKRIPKIIYELKNRSRIEFIRGLAAGDGTGEWNNVVRISSTSKDLLIDLVWLARISGIEASIFDNEARLIWRGSMKYKKSDLLPAIPFIKFFEEVSEAININWKYLLRHQLYEDKKSVSRKTLKIIMENIDKSKLSPKHKEKYEKLYVLVNSDIHILKVKHVKIIDYNDYVYDVSIPENNMFFAGEIPILLHNSDERGIDVIRSKVKEFARTRVPGEIPFKIVLLDEADNMTADAQQALRRLMEMYTASTRFILIANYPSKIIEPIQSRCAVFRFTPLKKEDVISRLKYIAENEKVKYHEDALEAIHEISEGDMRKAINILQAAAALGEVTVDSVYKVVGLAHPREVRQMIQLALAGKFTEARSKLRELMINYGLSGLDIIKQIHREIYSSDIKLPDEIKIMIADLAGEIQFRLVEGADDEIQLNAFLARLAFIGKKFKV
;
A
#
# COMPACT_ATOMS: atom_id res chain seq x y z
N MET A 1 -17.48 8.60 23.02
CA MET A 1 -16.32 9.41 22.63
C MET A 1 -16.00 9.10 21.19
N SER A 2 -15.89 10.11 20.35
CA SER A 2 -15.52 9.95 18.94
C SER A 2 -14.04 9.52 18.84
N SER A 3 -13.69 8.76 17.80
CA SER A 3 -12.31 8.31 17.53
C SER A 3 -11.31 9.48 17.43
N ARG A 4 -11.79 10.68 17.08
CA ARG A 4 -11.02 11.92 16.96
C ARG A 4 -10.70 12.54 18.34
N GLU A 5 -11.61 12.41 19.30
CA GLU A 5 -11.37 12.81 20.71
C GLU A 5 -10.37 11.87 21.39
N ALA A 6 -10.38 10.57 21.04
CA ALA A 6 -9.41 9.59 21.53
C ALA A 6 -8.01 9.71 20.90
N LEU A 7 -7.90 10.15 19.64
CA LEU A 7 -6.62 10.42 18.95
C LEU A 7 -5.97 11.73 19.42
N ALA A 8 -6.78 12.75 19.73
CA ALA A 8 -6.33 13.97 20.38
C ALA A 8 -5.80 13.72 21.80
N GLU A 9 -6.21 12.63 22.47
CA GLU A 9 -5.59 12.20 23.72
C GLU A 9 -4.23 11.50 23.54
N LEU A 10 -3.85 11.04 22.33
CA LEU A 10 -2.68 10.17 22.13
C LEU A 10 -1.40 10.86 21.60
N LEU A 11 -1.50 11.99 20.90
CA LEU A 11 -0.33 12.73 20.35
C LEU A 11 -0.45 14.24 20.59
N TRP A 12 0.47 14.80 21.39
CA TRP A 12 0.44 16.21 21.76
C TRP A 12 0.65 17.15 20.57
N ALA A 13 1.44 16.76 19.57
CA ALA A 13 1.67 17.57 18.38
C ALA A 13 0.38 17.84 17.58
N GLU A 14 -0.57 16.90 17.57
CA GLU A 14 -1.87 17.08 16.92
C GLU A 14 -2.90 17.73 17.86
N LYS A 15 -2.90 17.33 19.14
CA LYS A 15 -3.75 17.92 20.17
C LYS A 15 -3.60 19.44 20.25
N TYR A 16 -2.35 19.91 20.23
CA TYR A 16 -1.98 21.32 20.36
C TYR A 16 -1.66 22.00 19.03
N ARG A 17 -1.99 21.38 17.89
CA ARG A 17 -1.85 21.99 16.57
C ARG A 17 -2.79 23.20 16.47
N PRO A 18 -2.29 24.40 16.14
CA PRO A 18 -3.13 25.58 15.92
C PRO A 18 -4.27 25.31 14.93
N ARG A 19 -5.46 25.83 15.24
CA ARG A 19 -6.66 25.75 14.38
C ARG A 19 -6.96 27.05 13.65
N SER A 20 -6.47 28.17 14.17
CA SER A 20 -6.63 29.50 13.62
C SER A 20 -5.27 30.21 13.56
N LEU A 21 -5.15 31.22 12.69
CA LEU A 21 -3.96 32.08 12.59
C LEU A 21 -3.71 32.83 13.90
N ASP A 22 -4.73 33.06 14.72
CA ASP A 22 -4.59 33.64 16.07
C ASP A 22 -3.87 32.73 17.07
N GLU A 23 -3.92 31.42 16.85
CA GLU A 23 -3.27 30.42 17.72
C GLU A 23 -1.82 30.11 17.28
N MET A 24 -1.40 30.62 16.12
CA MET A 24 -0.04 30.42 15.64
C MET A 24 0.95 31.25 16.46
N VAL A 25 2.01 30.59 16.92
CA VAL A 25 3.10 31.19 17.69
C VAL A 25 4.26 31.52 16.75
N ASN A 26 4.95 32.65 16.97
CA ASN A 26 6.00 33.19 16.10
C ASN A 26 5.45 33.52 14.69
N GLN A 27 6.33 33.66 13.69
CA GLN A 27 6.03 33.99 12.30
C GLN A 27 5.14 35.23 12.18
N GLU A 28 5.30 36.21 13.10
CA GLU A 28 4.36 37.33 13.30
C GLU A 28 4.07 38.08 11.99
N ASP A 29 5.11 38.38 11.22
CA ASP A 29 4.96 39.08 9.92
C ASP A 29 4.16 38.25 8.90
N ILE A 30 4.35 36.92 8.89
CA ILE A 30 3.63 35.99 8.01
C ILE A 30 2.17 35.91 8.44
N VAL A 31 1.92 35.69 9.73
CA VAL A 31 0.59 35.57 10.33
C VAL A 31 -0.19 36.86 10.12
N ASN A 32 0.41 38.03 10.40
CA ASN A 32 -0.23 39.34 10.20
C ASN A 32 -0.57 39.60 8.74
N ARG A 33 0.28 39.19 7.80
CA ARG A 33 -0.05 39.26 6.36
C ARG A 33 -1.17 38.30 5.97
N MET A 34 -1.16 37.07 6.48
CA MET A 34 -2.23 36.10 6.22
C MET A 34 -3.58 36.55 6.79
N LYS A 35 -3.59 37.18 7.97
CA LYS A 35 -4.80 37.77 8.58
C LYS A 35 -5.42 38.87 7.71
N LYS A 36 -4.60 39.71 7.07
CA LYS A 36 -5.12 40.71 6.10
C LYS A 36 -5.85 40.04 4.93
N PHE A 37 -5.40 38.87 4.46
CA PHE A 37 -6.11 38.13 3.43
C PHE A 37 -7.47 37.60 3.91
N VAL A 38 -7.56 37.22 5.18
CA VAL A 38 -8.82 36.82 5.82
C VAL A 38 -9.78 38.01 5.88
N GLU A 39 -9.32 39.16 6.35
CA GLU A 39 -10.10 40.41 6.43
C GLU A 39 -10.64 40.86 5.07
N GLU A 40 -9.78 40.82 4.05
CA GLU A 40 -10.13 41.19 2.67
C GLU A 40 -10.96 40.10 1.95
N LYS A 41 -11.13 38.92 2.57
CA LYS A 41 -11.71 37.72 1.96
C LYS A 41 -11.13 37.40 0.58
N ASN A 42 -9.84 37.67 0.41
CA ASN A 42 -9.12 37.51 -0.84
C ASN A 42 -7.63 37.25 -0.57
N MET A 43 -7.03 36.36 -1.35
CA MET A 43 -5.61 36.05 -1.23
C MET A 43 -4.98 35.82 -2.60
N PRO A 44 -3.68 36.11 -2.79
CA PRO A 44 -2.94 35.64 -3.96
C PRO A 44 -2.68 34.13 -3.87
N HIS A 45 -2.05 33.54 -4.89
CA HIS A 45 -1.43 32.23 -4.70
C HIS A 45 -0.27 32.32 -3.70
N LEU A 46 -0.06 31.29 -2.90
CA LEU A 46 0.95 31.28 -1.85
C LEU A 46 1.98 30.19 -2.11
N LEU A 47 3.24 30.51 -1.83
CA LEU A 47 4.32 29.54 -1.72
C LEU A 47 4.86 29.62 -0.29
N LEU A 48 4.53 28.63 0.53
CA LEU A 48 5.01 28.49 1.90
C LEU A 48 6.30 27.67 1.86
N ALA A 49 7.43 28.34 2.06
CA ALA A 49 8.75 27.75 1.90
C ALA A 49 9.53 27.81 3.22
N GLY A 50 10.23 26.73 3.58
CA GLY A 50 11.09 26.74 4.77
C GLY A 50 11.34 25.35 5.35
N PRO A 51 12.18 25.23 6.39
CA PRO A 51 12.49 23.96 7.04
C PRO A 51 11.24 23.22 7.58
N PRO A 52 11.31 21.89 7.79
CA PRO A 52 10.21 21.14 8.42
C PRO A 52 9.89 21.66 9.82
N GLY A 53 8.66 21.42 10.30
CA GLY A 53 8.26 21.75 11.66
C GLY A 53 8.04 23.23 11.99
N THR A 54 8.22 24.13 11.01
CA THR A 54 8.05 25.58 11.16
C THR A 54 6.59 26.06 11.05
N GLY A 55 5.64 25.16 10.78
CA GLY A 55 4.21 25.47 10.76
C GLY A 55 3.60 25.73 9.38
N LYS A 56 4.28 25.39 8.26
CA LYS A 56 3.78 25.63 6.89
C LYS A 56 2.40 25.02 6.60
N THR A 57 2.25 23.70 6.80
CA THR A 57 0.98 22.99 6.58
C THR A 57 -0.10 23.47 7.55
N THR A 58 0.27 23.70 8.81
CA THR A 58 -0.62 24.28 9.82
C THR A 58 -1.14 25.66 9.41
N ALA A 59 -0.27 26.56 8.93
CA ALA A 59 -0.64 27.89 8.48
C ALA A 59 -1.59 27.84 7.28
N ALA A 60 -1.37 26.91 6.34
CA ALA A 60 -2.27 26.71 5.21
C ALA A 60 -3.69 26.30 5.65
N HIS A 61 -3.79 25.39 6.62
CA HIS A 61 -5.09 24.98 7.16
C HIS A 61 -5.73 26.07 8.02
N CYS A 62 -4.96 26.77 8.86
CA CYS A 62 -5.46 27.90 9.66
C CYS A 62 -6.01 29.01 8.78
N LEU A 63 -5.28 29.39 7.73
CA LEU A 63 -5.74 30.39 6.76
C LEU A 63 -7.03 29.95 6.07
N ALA A 64 -7.11 28.70 5.61
CA ALA A 64 -8.32 28.19 4.96
C ALA A 64 -9.51 28.11 5.92
N HIS A 65 -9.28 27.71 7.17
CA HIS A 65 -10.27 27.70 8.24
C HIS A 65 -10.77 29.12 8.53
N ASP A 66 -9.88 30.10 8.71
CA ASP A 66 -10.27 31.47 9.03
C ASP A 66 -10.99 32.16 7.86
N LEU A 67 -10.68 31.78 6.61
CA LEU A 67 -11.37 32.26 5.40
C LEU A 67 -12.78 31.68 5.22
N PHE A 68 -12.98 30.39 5.51
CA PHE A 68 -14.19 29.65 5.12
C PHE A 68 -14.98 29.04 6.29
N GLY A 69 -14.51 29.19 7.53
CA GLY A 69 -15.10 28.62 8.74
C GLY A 69 -14.88 27.11 8.89
N GLU A 70 -15.65 26.47 9.78
CA GLU A 70 -15.48 25.06 10.16
C GLU A 70 -15.57 24.07 8.98
N ASN A 71 -16.30 24.44 7.92
CA ASN A 71 -16.51 23.61 6.72
C ASN A 71 -15.47 23.84 5.61
N TYR A 72 -14.35 24.53 5.89
CA TYR A 72 -13.34 24.90 4.89
C TYR A 72 -12.84 23.74 4.02
N ARG A 73 -12.82 22.51 4.56
CA ARG A 73 -12.42 21.28 3.85
C ARG A 73 -13.25 20.99 2.59
N GLN A 74 -14.49 21.49 2.51
CA GLN A 74 -15.32 21.33 1.31
C GLN A 74 -14.85 22.23 0.15
N TYR A 75 -14.12 23.30 0.48
CA TYR A 75 -13.61 24.30 -0.45
C TYR A 75 -12.09 24.20 -0.64
N MET A 76 -11.47 23.18 -0.04
CA MET A 76 -10.04 22.94 -0.06
C MET A 76 -9.75 21.53 -0.59
N LEU A 77 -9.00 21.44 -1.69
CA LEU A 77 -8.51 20.16 -2.22
C LEU A 77 -7.10 19.90 -1.69
N GLU A 78 -6.97 18.83 -0.91
CA GLU A 78 -5.69 18.24 -0.47
C GLU A 78 -5.48 16.90 -1.20
N LEU A 79 -4.26 16.63 -1.63
CA LEU A 79 -3.88 15.37 -2.28
C LEU A 79 -3.30 14.43 -1.19
N ASN A 80 -4.00 13.32 -0.93
CA ASN A 80 -3.59 12.09 -0.20
C ASN A 80 -4.42 10.88 -0.73
N ALA A 81 -3.83 9.71 -1.01
CA ALA A 81 -4.46 8.59 -1.77
C ALA A 81 -4.24 7.17 -1.15
N SER A 82 -5.30 6.34 -1.01
CA SER A 82 -5.25 4.98 -0.39
C SER A 82 -6.53 4.14 -0.60
N VAL A 83 -6.53 2.83 -0.25
CA VAL A 83 -7.66 1.87 -0.33
C VAL A 83 -8.27 1.49 1.03
N SER A 84 -9.49 0.98 1.09
CA SER A 84 -10.12 0.59 2.37
C SER A 84 -9.50 -0.66 3.02
N ARG A 85 -9.67 -0.79 4.33
CA ARG A 85 -9.17 -1.88 5.18
C ARG A 85 -9.67 -3.27 4.75
N ASP A 86 -10.93 -3.37 4.33
CA ASP A 86 -11.58 -4.61 3.88
C ASP A 86 -11.18 -5.03 2.46
N THR A 87 -10.38 -4.22 1.75
CA THR A 87 -10.01 -4.51 0.37
C THR A 87 -9.18 -5.80 0.28
N PRO A 88 -9.62 -6.82 -0.49
CA PRO A 88 -8.88 -8.06 -0.67
C PRO A 88 -7.62 -7.86 -1.51
N ILE A 89 -6.57 -8.60 -1.18
CA ILE A 89 -5.30 -8.60 -1.91
C ILE A 89 -4.65 -9.99 -1.87
N LEU A 90 -4.04 -10.41 -2.99
CA LEU A 90 -3.23 -11.62 -3.05
C LEU A 90 -1.77 -11.28 -2.76
N VAL A 91 -1.21 -11.90 -1.73
CA VAL A 91 0.13 -11.61 -1.23
C VAL A 91 0.97 -12.87 -1.19
N LYS A 92 2.29 -12.67 -1.21
CA LYS A 92 3.27 -13.68 -0.85
C LYS A 92 4.01 -13.18 0.39
N ILE A 93 3.87 -13.89 1.51
CA ILE A 93 4.55 -13.56 2.77
C ILE A 93 5.51 -14.70 3.10
N ASN A 94 6.81 -14.40 3.24
CA ASN A 94 7.84 -15.42 3.47
C ASN A 94 7.77 -16.56 2.43
N GLY A 95 7.50 -16.24 1.17
CA GLY A 95 7.36 -17.21 0.08
C GLY A 95 6.02 -17.94 0.01
N VAL A 96 5.15 -17.81 1.02
CA VAL A 96 3.83 -18.47 1.06
C VAL A 96 2.77 -17.57 0.43
N VAL A 97 2.09 -18.07 -0.59
CA VAL A 97 1.00 -17.35 -1.26
C VAL A 97 -0.30 -17.48 -0.47
N LYS A 98 -0.97 -16.37 -0.20
CA LYS A 98 -2.32 -16.36 0.38
C LYS A 98 -3.12 -15.15 -0.08
N ARG A 99 -4.44 -15.29 -0.15
CA ARG A 99 -5.37 -14.16 -0.23
C ARG A 99 -5.62 -13.66 1.19
N THR A 100 -5.51 -12.35 1.38
CA THR A 100 -5.61 -11.62 2.65
C THR A 100 -6.43 -10.34 2.44
N THR A 101 -6.62 -9.54 3.47
CA THR A 101 -7.10 -8.14 3.37
C THR A 101 -6.05 -7.19 3.94
N PHE A 102 -6.23 -5.88 3.74
CA PHE A 102 -5.40 -4.88 4.41
C PHE A 102 -5.57 -4.90 5.94
N ASP A 103 -6.76 -5.25 6.47
CA ASP A 103 -6.97 -5.54 7.89
C ASP A 103 -6.04 -6.64 8.43
N GLU A 104 -5.93 -7.74 7.69
CA GLU A 104 -5.09 -8.87 8.10
C GLU A 104 -3.60 -8.51 7.98
N LEU A 105 -3.21 -7.70 6.99
CA LEU A 105 -1.85 -7.18 6.88
C LEU A 105 -1.53 -6.20 8.01
N ASP A 106 -2.48 -5.35 8.38
CA ASP A 106 -2.38 -4.41 9.50
C ASP A 106 -1.97 -5.14 10.77
N LYS A 107 -2.71 -6.19 11.12
CA LYS A 107 -2.45 -7.04 12.30
C LYS A 107 -1.12 -7.79 12.27
N ILE A 108 -0.52 -7.98 11.09
CA ILE A 108 0.76 -8.68 10.93
C ILE A 108 1.93 -7.70 11.05
N TYR A 109 1.78 -6.50 10.50
CA TYR A 109 2.90 -5.58 10.27
C TYR A 109 2.88 -4.36 11.20
N PHE A 110 1.72 -3.81 11.54
CA PHE A 110 1.62 -2.63 12.39
C PHE A 110 1.67 -3.01 13.87
N ASN A 111 2.90 -3.15 14.38
CA ASN A 111 3.21 -3.29 15.80
C ASN A 111 3.78 -1.96 16.33
N LYS A 112 3.57 -1.67 17.63
CA LYS A 112 3.93 -0.37 18.23
C LYS A 112 5.42 -0.02 18.13
N ASP A 113 6.31 -1.02 18.06
CA ASP A 113 7.76 -0.82 18.16
C ASP A 113 8.44 -0.46 16.81
N ASP A 114 7.90 -0.92 15.69
CA ASP A 114 8.50 -0.78 14.35
C ASP A 114 7.71 0.17 13.41
N THR A 115 6.65 0.80 13.92
CA THR A 115 5.80 1.71 13.14
C THR A 115 6.35 3.13 13.14
N LEU A 116 6.75 3.62 11.97
CA LEU A 116 7.12 5.02 11.77
C LEU A 116 5.86 5.87 11.62
N ARG A 117 5.78 6.99 12.34
CA ARG A 117 4.68 7.95 12.24
C ARG A 117 5.18 9.22 11.58
N TYR A 118 4.53 9.64 10.50
CA TYR A 118 4.87 10.85 9.77
C TYR A 118 3.61 11.53 9.24
N GLY A 119 3.36 12.78 9.66
CA GLY A 119 2.10 13.47 9.38
C GLY A 119 0.90 12.76 9.99
N ASP A 120 -0.19 12.64 9.21
CA ASP A 120 -1.42 11.93 9.61
C ASP A 120 -1.38 10.43 9.21
N GLY A 121 -0.20 9.94 8.79
CA GLY A 121 0.03 8.58 8.31
C GLY A 121 0.98 7.77 9.20
N GLU A 122 0.78 6.46 9.20
CA GLU A 122 1.66 5.48 9.81
C GLU A 122 2.25 4.55 8.74
N TYR A 123 3.51 4.19 8.92
CA TYR A 123 4.33 3.52 7.92
C TYR A 123 5.06 2.35 8.57
N VAL A 124 5.01 1.19 7.93
CA VAL A 124 5.79 0.03 8.34
C VAL A 124 6.63 -0.46 7.17
N ARG A 125 7.91 -0.69 7.44
CA ARG A 125 8.82 -1.27 6.46
C ARG A 125 8.63 -2.78 6.38
N THR A 126 8.63 -3.33 5.18
CA THR A 126 8.55 -4.77 4.95
C THR A 126 9.67 -5.27 4.06
N SER A 127 10.19 -6.45 4.36
CA SER A 127 11.21 -7.14 3.54
C SER A 127 10.74 -8.48 2.98
N ASN A 128 9.62 -9.00 3.49
CA ASN A 128 9.13 -10.34 3.21
C ASN A 128 7.75 -10.39 2.56
N LEU A 129 7.23 -9.23 2.13
CA LEU A 129 5.92 -9.08 1.51
C LEU A 129 6.07 -8.82 0.01
N GLU A 130 5.37 -9.59 -0.80
CA GLU A 130 5.23 -9.36 -2.24
C GLU A 130 3.75 -9.34 -2.63
N VAL A 131 3.41 -8.55 -3.64
CA VAL A 131 2.05 -8.44 -4.20
C VAL A 131 2.07 -8.65 -5.71
N LEU A 132 0.93 -8.98 -6.31
CA LEU A 132 0.83 -9.06 -7.76
C LEU A 132 0.88 -7.68 -8.40
N THR A 133 1.70 -7.54 -9.44
CA THR A 133 1.89 -6.33 -10.25
C THR A 133 2.00 -6.68 -11.74
N LEU A 134 2.00 -5.66 -12.60
CA LEU A 134 2.10 -5.80 -14.06
C LEU A 134 3.49 -5.36 -14.53
N ASP A 135 4.25 -6.22 -15.20
CA ASP A 135 5.46 -5.81 -15.89
C ASP A 135 5.11 -5.00 -17.15
N LYS A 136 5.41 -3.69 -17.15
CA LYS A 136 5.10 -2.79 -18.28
C LYS A 136 5.81 -3.20 -19.57
N LYS A 137 6.97 -3.88 -19.50
CA LYS A 137 7.74 -4.27 -20.69
C LYS A 137 7.14 -5.47 -21.40
N THR A 138 6.64 -6.44 -20.63
CA THR A 138 6.12 -7.72 -21.16
C THR A 138 4.60 -7.81 -21.17
N GLY A 139 3.93 -6.94 -20.41
CA GLY A 139 2.49 -7.00 -20.17
C GLY A 139 2.08 -8.21 -19.30
N LYS A 140 3.03 -8.90 -18.67
CA LYS A 140 2.79 -10.11 -17.87
C LYS A 140 2.64 -9.79 -16.39
N ILE A 141 1.86 -10.60 -15.68
CA ILE A 141 1.71 -10.49 -14.23
C ILE A 141 2.96 -11.08 -13.55
N LYS A 142 3.51 -10.36 -12.57
CA LYS A 142 4.64 -10.81 -11.76
C LYS A 142 4.43 -10.48 -10.27
N TRP A 143 5.26 -11.06 -9.42
CA TRP A 143 5.38 -10.66 -8.02
C TRP A 143 6.27 -9.40 -7.92
N GLY A 144 5.82 -8.40 -7.17
CA GLY A 144 6.55 -7.18 -6.86
C GLY A 144 6.79 -7.08 -5.36
N LYS A 145 8.02 -6.75 -4.97
CA LYS A 145 8.40 -6.58 -3.55
C LYS A 145 7.79 -5.31 -2.99
N VAL A 146 7.13 -5.43 -1.85
CA VAL A 146 6.62 -4.30 -1.08
C VAL A 146 7.70 -3.85 -0.11
N THR A 147 8.03 -2.56 -0.13
CA THR A 147 9.00 -1.96 0.80
C THR A 147 8.33 -1.30 1.99
N TRP A 148 7.13 -0.73 1.78
CA TRP A 148 6.38 -0.02 2.80
C TRP A 148 4.90 -0.36 2.70
N ILE A 149 4.26 -0.52 3.86
CA ILE A 149 2.81 -0.44 4.01
C ILE A 149 2.50 0.88 4.72
N ILE A 150 1.54 1.61 4.18
CA ILE A 150 1.15 2.94 4.63
C ILE A 150 -0.30 2.87 5.10
N ARG A 151 -0.65 3.53 6.20
CA ARG A 151 -2.06 3.75 6.60
C ARG A 151 -2.31 5.17 7.05
N HIS A 152 -3.47 5.73 6.71
CA HIS A 152 -3.93 7.03 7.24
C HIS A 152 -5.45 7.02 7.39
N TYR A 153 -5.99 7.90 8.23
CA TYR A 153 -7.43 7.91 8.55
C TYR A 153 -8.21 8.81 7.58
N VAL A 154 -9.38 8.36 7.13
CA VAL A 154 -10.25 9.18 6.25
C VAL A 154 -11.73 9.03 6.61
N ASP A 155 -12.46 10.13 6.43
CA ASP A 155 -13.89 10.18 6.75
C ASP A 155 -14.75 9.53 5.65
N LYS A 156 -14.35 9.67 4.37
CA LYS A 156 -15.12 9.22 3.20
C LYS A 156 -14.25 8.54 2.16
N ILE A 157 -14.83 7.58 1.45
CA ILE A 157 -14.21 6.88 0.31
C ILE A 157 -15.19 6.73 -0.86
N LEU A 158 -14.68 6.36 -2.02
CA LEU A 158 -15.46 5.93 -3.18
C LEU A 158 -15.61 4.41 -3.20
N GLU A 159 -16.81 3.95 -3.50
CA GLU A 159 -17.10 2.58 -3.90
C GLU A 159 -17.30 2.52 -5.42
N ILE A 160 -16.44 1.78 -6.11
CA ILE A 160 -16.51 1.49 -7.54
C ILE A 160 -16.99 0.06 -7.73
N LYS A 161 -18.13 -0.10 -8.40
CA LYS A 161 -18.64 -1.40 -8.85
C LYS A 161 -18.29 -1.62 -10.30
N VAL A 162 -17.66 -2.74 -10.60
CA VAL A 162 -17.27 -3.12 -11.97
C VAL A 162 -18.20 -4.19 -12.53
N GLU A 163 -18.12 -4.36 -13.85
CA GLU A 163 -18.78 -5.43 -14.55
C GLU A 163 -18.30 -6.79 -14.05
N GLY A 164 -19.26 -7.70 -13.87
CA GLY A 164 -19.00 -8.95 -13.16
C GLY A 164 -19.17 -8.83 -11.65
N GLY A 165 -19.65 -7.68 -11.13
CA GLY A 165 -20.24 -7.50 -9.79
C GLY A 165 -19.27 -7.19 -8.64
N GLY A 166 -17.97 -7.30 -8.87
CA GLY A 166 -16.95 -6.95 -7.87
C GLY A 166 -16.93 -5.48 -7.49
N THR A 167 -16.55 -5.23 -6.25
CA THR A 167 -16.45 -3.90 -5.64
C THR A 167 -15.01 -3.57 -5.26
N LEU A 168 -14.64 -2.31 -5.46
CA LEU A 168 -13.39 -1.73 -4.98
C LEU A 168 -13.70 -0.45 -4.21
N LYS A 169 -13.11 -0.30 -3.03
CA LYS A 169 -13.32 0.82 -2.12
C LYS A 169 -12.01 1.55 -1.87
N LEU A 170 -11.95 2.84 -2.20
CA LEU A 170 -10.72 3.63 -2.18
C LEU A 170 -10.99 5.12 -2.04
N THR A 171 -10.01 5.89 -1.56
CA THR A 171 -10.15 7.34 -1.51
C THR A 171 -10.33 7.91 -2.93
N GLY A 172 -11.09 9.00 -3.07
CA GLY A 172 -11.34 9.59 -4.39
C GLY A 172 -10.08 10.04 -5.12
N ASN A 173 -9.01 10.24 -4.36
CA ASN A 173 -7.73 10.71 -4.81
C ASN A 173 -6.83 9.61 -5.37
N HIS A 174 -7.12 8.34 -5.08
CA HIS A 174 -6.27 7.22 -5.45
C HIS A 174 -6.34 6.90 -6.95
N SER A 175 -5.18 6.66 -7.55
CA SER A 175 -5.03 6.43 -9.00
C SER A 175 -5.32 4.98 -9.36
N ILE A 176 -6.15 4.79 -10.37
CA ILE A 176 -6.41 3.51 -11.01
C ILE A 176 -5.75 3.53 -12.39
N MET A 177 -5.10 2.44 -12.78
CA MET A 177 -4.54 2.33 -14.12
C MET A 177 -5.65 2.08 -15.15
N VAL A 178 -5.64 2.85 -16.24
CA VAL A 178 -6.56 2.72 -17.39
C VAL A 178 -5.77 2.69 -18.69
N ILE A 179 -6.40 2.26 -19.78
CA ILE A 179 -5.82 2.36 -21.14
C ILE A 179 -6.42 3.59 -21.81
N ASP A 180 -5.57 4.49 -22.28
CA ASP A 180 -5.98 5.67 -23.04
C ASP A 180 -6.36 5.32 -24.50
N GLU A 181 -6.75 6.33 -25.27
CA GLU A 181 -7.12 6.17 -26.68
C GLU A 181 -5.94 5.82 -27.61
N ASN A 182 -4.70 5.93 -27.14
CA ASN A 182 -3.49 5.56 -27.87
C ASN A 182 -2.98 4.16 -27.50
N GLY A 183 -3.59 3.51 -26.50
CA GLY A 183 -3.21 2.19 -26.01
C GLY A 183 -2.16 2.24 -24.91
N GLU A 184 -1.88 3.42 -24.35
CA GLU A 184 -0.93 3.62 -23.27
C GLU A 184 -1.60 3.42 -21.90
N LEU A 185 -0.82 2.86 -20.97
CA LEU A 185 -1.24 2.71 -19.57
C LEU A 185 -1.08 4.05 -18.87
N VAL A 186 -2.20 4.68 -18.52
CA VAL A 186 -2.23 5.98 -17.85
C VAL A 186 -2.94 5.89 -16.52
N GLU A 187 -2.58 6.77 -15.61
CA GLU A 187 -3.22 6.89 -14.32
C GLU A 187 -4.48 7.75 -14.43
N LYS A 188 -5.54 7.30 -13.77
CA LYS A 188 -6.77 8.08 -13.64
C LYS A 188 -7.30 8.00 -12.22
N LYS A 189 -7.66 9.13 -11.62
CA LYS A 189 -8.12 9.17 -10.24
C LYS A 189 -9.48 8.53 -10.08
N ALA A 190 -9.69 7.84 -8.97
CA ALA A 190 -10.95 7.20 -8.64
C ALA A 190 -12.14 8.15 -8.74
N SER A 191 -11.99 9.44 -8.36
CA SER A 191 -13.03 10.47 -8.46
C SER A 191 -13.40 10.85 -9.89
N GLU A 192 -12.50 10.62 -10.85
CA GLU A 192 -12.70 10.96 -12.26
C GLU A 192 -13.29 9.78 -13.06
N ILE A 193 -13.29 8.59 -12.45
CA ILE A 193 -13.83 7.38 -13.06
C ILE A 193 -15.35 7.48 -13.13
N LYS A 194 -15.90 7.26 -14.32
CA LYS A 194 -17.34 7.31 -14.57
C LYS A 194 -17.91 5.95 -14.94
N ALA A 195 -19.18 5.74 -14.65
CA ALA A 195 -19.91 4.60 -15.17
C ALA A 195 -19.80 4.55 -16.69
N GLY A 196 -19.47 3.38 -17.22
CA GLY A 196 -19.25 3.17 -18.65
C GLY A 196 -17.79 3.09 -19.07
N GLU A 197 -16.87 3.61 -18.25
CA GLU A 197 -15.43 3.59 -18.52
C GLU A 197 -14.80 2.23 -18.21
N TYR A 198 -13.53 2.06 -18.56
CA TYR A 198 -12.81 0.80 -18.46
C TYR A 198 -11.67 0.90 -17.45
N VAL A 199 -11.56 -0.10 -16.58
CA VAL A 199 -10.45 -0.28 -15.63
C VAL A 199 -9.73 -1.59 -15.90
N LEU A 200 -8.49 -1.70 -15.44
CA LEU A 200 -7.63 -2.83 -15.73
C LEU A 200 -7.67 -3.87 -14.63
N SER A 201 -7.70 -5.13 -15.03
CA SER A 201 -7.67 -6.36 -14.25
C SER A 201 -6.71 -7.31 -14.95
N PHE A 202 -6.71 -8.59 -14.59
CA PHE A 202 -5.89 -9.59 -15.26
C PHE A 202 -6.60 -10.94 -15.38
N THR A 203 -6.10 -11.79 -16.27
CA THR A 203 -6.31 -13.24 -16.23
C THR A 203 -5.03 -13.89 -16.74
N THR A 204 -4.40 -14.68 -15.88
CA THR A 204 -3.06 -15.22 -16.12
C THR A 204 -2.94 -16.63 -15.58
N ILE A 205 -1.90 -17.36 -15.97
CA ILE A 205 -1.53 -18.65 -15.39
C ILE A 205 -0.27 -18.43 -14.56
N LEU A 206 -0.44 -18.23 -13.27
CA LEU A 206 0.67 -18.06 -12.35
C LEU A 206 1.37 -19.41 -12.13
N PRO A 207 2.72 -19.51 -12.15
CA PRO A 207 3.40 -20.76 -11.81
C PRO A 207 3.07 -21.23 -10.39
N GLY A 208 3.24 -22.53 -10.16
CA GLY A 208 3.06 -23.18 -8.87
C GLY A 208 3.82 -24.50 -8.83
N GLU A 209 4.44 -24.80 -7.70
CA GLU A 209 5.41 -25.89 -7.56
C GLU A 209 5.05 -26.88 -6.46
N LYS A 210 4.05 -26.57 -5.62
CA LYS A 210 3.69 -27.42 -4.49
C LYS A 210 3.12 -28.75 -4.98
N LYS A 211 3.60 -29.84 -4.39
CA LYS A 211 3.23 -31.22 -4.74
C LYS A 211 2.76 -32.06 -3.56
N ILE A 212 3.01 -31.60 -2.33
CA ILE A 212 2.72 -32.37 -1.12
C ILE A 212 2.06 -31.49 -0.06
N LEU A 213 1.17 -32.11 0.70
CA LEU A 213 0.61 -31.56 1.92
C LEU A 213 1.30 -32.24 3.11
N ASP A 214 2.02 -31.45 3.90
CA ASP A 214 2.69 -31.92 5.12
C ASP A 214 1.78 -31.72 6.34
N LEU A 215 1.40 -32.83 6.96
CA LEU A 215 0.48 -32.89 8.10
C LEU A 215 1.19 -33.16 9.43
N ARG A 216 2.53 -33.24 9.46
CA ARG A 216 3.29 -33.58 10.68
C ARG A 216 2.92 -32.70 11.87
N ASN A 217 2.76 -31.39 11.64
CA ASN A 217 2.41 -30.41 12.68
C ASN A 217 0.94 -30.46 13.14
N TYR A 218 0.10 -31.29 12.51
CA TYR A 218 -1.33 -31.41 12.81
C TYR A 218 -1.68 -32.74 13.51
N ILE A 219 -0.72 -33.67 13.59
CA ILE A 219 -0.89 -34.97 14.22
C ILE A 219 -0.41 -34.89 15.68
N VAL A 220 -1.31 -35.11 16.64
CA VAL A 220 -0.99 -34.95 18.08
C VAL A 220 -0.53 -36.25 18.74
N LYS A 221 -1.07 -37.41 18.34
CA LYS A 221 -0.66 -38.71 18.90
C LYS A 221 -1.01 -39.86 17.96
N GLU A 222 -0.03 -40.67 17.59
CA GLU A 222 -0.23 -41.91 16.83
C GLU A 222 -0.38 -43.10 17.78
N THR A 223 -1.27 -44.02 17.45
CA THR A 223 -1.32 -45.36 18.08
C THR A 223 -1.13 -46.40 16.98
N ARG A 224 -0.75 -47.64 17.33
CA ARG A 224 -0.66 -48.75 16.35
C ARG A 224 -1.95 -48.96 15.53
N ARG A 225 -3.11 -48.51 16.05
CA ARG A 225 -4.43 -48.59 15.39
C ARG A 225 -4.78 -47.37 14.53
N ASN A 226 -4.02 -46.26 14.62
CA ASN A 226 -4.27 -44.98 13.93
C ASN A 226 -3.02 -44.46 13.22
N LYS A 227 -2.25 -45.33 12.55
CA LYS A 227 -1.11 -44.90 11.74
C LYS A 227 -1.67 -44.15 10.52
N GLN A 228 -1.41 -42.84 10.43
CA GLN A 228 -1.96 -41.97 9.39
C GLN A 228 -0.82 -41.45 8.49
N SER A 229 -1.12 -41.23 7.22
CA SER A 229 -0.19 -40.62 6.27
C SER A 229 0.15 -39.18 6.71
N LYS A 230 1.43 -38.95 7.02
CA LYS A 230 1.92 -37.62 7.45
C LYS A 230 2.13 -36.67 6.28
N ILE A 231 2.28 -37.22 5.08
CA ILE A 231 2.51 -36.50 3.84
C ILE A 231 1.51 -37.03 2.84
N ILE A 232 0.68 -36.16 2.30
CA ILE A 232 -0.30 -36.52 1.27
C ILE A 232 0.15 -35.91 -0.06
N PRO A 233 0.32 -36.71 -1.12
CA PRO A 233 0.55 -36.19 -2.46
C PRO A 233 -0.64 -35.34 -2.94
N LEU A 234 -0.38 -34.12 -3.41
CA LEU A 234 -1.39 -33.23 -3.98
C LEU A 234 -1.50 -33.48 -5.50
N ASP A 235 -1.89 -34.69 -5.86
CA ASP A 235 -2.25 -35.01 -7.24
C ASP A 235 -3.61 -34.40 -7.62
N THR A 236 -3.99 -34.55 -8.89
CA THR A 236 -5.24 -33.99 -9.41
C THR A 236 -6.46 -34.50 -8.65
N ASP A 237 -6.47 -35.78 -8.29
CA ASP A 237 -7.64 -36.41 -7.70
C ASP A 237 -7.82 -35.96 -6.25
N PHE A 238 -6.74 -35.93 -5.47
CA PHE A 238 -6.80 -35.42 -4.10
C PHE A 238 -7.16 -33.94 -4.05
N THR A 239 -6.68 -33.15 -5.02
CA THR A 239 -7.05 -31.72 -5.08
C THR A 239 -8.51 -31.51 -5.45
N TRP A 240 -9.09 -32.37 -6.31
CA TRP A 240 -10.53 -32.43 -6.55
C TRP A 240 -11.29 -32.78 -5.26
N LEU A 241 -10.85 -33.78 -4.50
CA LEU A 241 -11.45 -34.14 -3.21
C LEU A 241 -11.44 -32.98 -2.20
N LEU A 242 -10.35 -32.21 -2.15
CA LEU A 242 -10.28 -31.00 -1.33
C LEU A 242 -11.32 -29.95 -1.76
N GLY A 243 -11.50 -29.76 -3.07
CA GLY A 243 -12.56 -28.89 -3.62
C GLY A 243 -13.94 -29.37 -3.20
N MET A 244 -14.21 -30.66 -3.32
CA MET A 244 -15.49 -31.28 -2.94
C MET A 244 -15.77 -31.13 -1.45
N TYR A 245 -14.74 -31.26 -0.60
CA TYR A 245 -14.85 -30.96 0.82
C TYR A 245 -15.18 -29.48 1.10
N ILE A 246 -14.62 -28.54 0.33
CA ILE A 246 -14.98 -27.13 0.51
C ILE A 246 -16.45 -26.89 0.16
N ALA A 247 -17.03 -27.59 -0.82
CA ALA A 247 -18.46 -27.52 -1.09
C ALA A 247 -19.28 -28.23 0.01
N GLU A 248 -19.23 -29.57 0.01
CA GLU A 248 -20.17 -30.44 0.76
C GLU A 248 -19.62 -30.94 2.10
N GLY A 249 -18.40 -30.53 2.44
CA GLY A 249 -17.70 -31.03 3.61
C GLY A 249 -18.04 -30.30 4.90
N SER A 250 -18.03 -31.06 5.99
CA SER A 250 -18.04 -30.60 7.37
C SER A 250 -16.99 -31.35 8.20
N LEU A 251 -16.64 -30.81 9.37
CA LEU A 251 -15.69 -31.44 10.28
C LEU A 251 -16.39 -32.01 11.50
N GLY A 252 -16.03 -33.24 11.88
CA GLY A 252 -16.44 -33.87 13.12
C GLY A 252 -15.24 -34.09 14.03
N PHE A 253 -15.32 -33.66 15.30
CA PHE A 253 -14.32 -33.98 16.33
C PHE A 253 -15.00 -34.70 17.50
N ARG A 254 -14.40 -35.81 17.95
CA ARG A 254 -14.82 -36.45 19.20
C ARG A 254 -14.25 -35.66 20.38
N LYS A 255 -15.12 -35.36 21.36
CA LYS A 255 -14.75 -34.71 22.61
C LYS A 255 -14.62 -35.75 23.72
N SER A 256 -13.55 -35.68 24.50
CA SER A 256 -13.39 -36.42 25.76
C SER A 256 -12.80 -35.49 26.81
N LYS A 257 -13.47 -35.32 27.96
CA LYS A 257 -13.03 -34.44 29.06
C LYS A 257 -12.54 -33.05 28.56
N ASN A 258 -13.33 -32.39 27.73
CA ASN A 258 -13.05 -31.09 27.09
C ASN A 258 -11.84 -31.01 26.13
N LEU A 259 -11.23 -32.15 25.77
CA LEU A 259 -10.18 -32.24 24.77
C LEU A 259 -10.68 -32.95 23.51
N GLU A 260 -10.40 -32.39 22.34
CA GLU A 260 -10.73 -32.99 21.05
C GLU A 260 -9.64 -33.99 20.64
N THR A 261 -10.01 -35.27 20.62
CA THR A 261 -9.06 -36.37 20.45
C THR A 261 -8.90 -36.76 18.99
N SER A 262 -9.95 -37.25 18.35
CA SER A 262 -9.97 -37.70 16.95
C SER A 262 -10.86 -36.82 16.08
N GLY A 263 -10.34 -36.39 14.93
CA GLY A 263 -11.06 -35.64 13.90
C GLY A 263 -11.34 -36.47 12.65
N GLN A 264 -12.46 -36.18 12.00
CA GLN A 264 -12.89 -36.76 10.73
C GLN A 264 -13.46 -35.67 9.82
N LEU A 265 -13.33 -35.86 8.50
CA LEU A 265 -14.05 -35.07 7.51
C LEU A 265 -15.33 -35.82 7.17
N VAL A 266 -16.43 -35.11 6.97
CA VAL A 266 -17.71 -35.70 6.54
C VAL A 266 -18.13 -34.98 5.27
N ILE A 267 -18.18 -35.70 4.16
CA ILE A 267 -18.71 -35.21 2.88
C ILE A 267 -20.11 -35.77 2.71
N THR A 268 -21.06 -34.92 2.36
CA THR A 268 -22.45 -35.30 2.13
C THR A 268 -22.73 -35.28 0.64
N ILE A 269 -23.26 -36.37 0.10
CA ILE A 269 -23.54 -36.52 -1.33
C ILE A 269 -25.02 -36.86 -1.50
N GLY A 270 -25.69 -36.28 -2.50
CA GLY A 270 -27.06 -36.64 -2.87
C GLY A 270 -27.14 -38.10 -3.36
N TYR A 271 -28.10 -38.87 -2.86
CA TYR A 271 -28.24 -40.28 -3.24
C TYR A 271 -29.67 -40.59 -3.69
N PRO A 272 -29.87 -41.32 -4.80
CA PRO A 272 -28.86 -41.94 -5.68
C PRO A 272 -28.28 -41.02 -6.76
N ASP A 273 -28.76 -39.78 -6.87
CA ASP A 273 -28.53 -38.90 -8.02
C ASP A 273 -27.05 -38.53 -8.25
N GLU A 274 -26.20 -38.55 -7.20
CA GLU A 274 -24.79 -38.19 -7.28
C GLU A 274 -23.86 -39.37 -6.90
N LYS A 275 -24.32 -40.61 -7.13
CA LYS A 275 -23.56 -41.84 -6.78
C LYS A 275 -22.14 -41.86 -7.37
N GLU A 276 -21.94 -41.33 -8.57
CA GLU A 276 -20.63 -41.24 -9.23
C GLU A 276 -19.61 -40.43 -8.41
N TYR A 277 -20.05 -39.39 -7.69
CA TYR A 277 -19.16 -38.63 -6.81
C TYR A 277 -18.77 -39.43 -5.57
N ALA A 278 -19.67 -40.26 -5.05
CA ALA A 278 -19.35 -41.15 -3.94
C ALA A 278 -18.28 -42.19 -4.37
N GLU A 279 -18.48 -42.85 -5.50
CA GLU A 279 -17.52 -43.82 -6.06
C GLU A 279 -16.15 -43.17 -6.32
N ARG A 280 -16.13 -41.96 -6.87
CA ARG A 280 -14.88 -41.21 -7.06
C ARG A 280 -14.19 -40.86 -5.73
N ILE A 281 -14.94 -40.49 -4.70
CA ILE A 281 -14.36 -40.23 -3.37
C ILE A 281 -13.74 -41.51 -2.80
N GLU A 282 -14.43 -42.64 -2.92
CA GLU A 282 -13.95 -43.96 -2.47
C GLU A 282 -12.60 -44.30 -3.13
N GLU A 283 -12.52 -44.24 -4.46
CA GLU A 283 -11.29 -44.50 -5.24
C GLU A 283 -10.13 -43.60 -4.81
N ILE A 284 -10.39 -42.30 -4.61
CA ILE A 284 -9.36 -41.35 -4.19
C ILE A 284 -8.88 -41.67 -2.77
N THR A 285 -9.79 -41.98 -1.86
CA THR A 285 -9.42 -42.28 -0.48
C THR A 285 -8.65 -43.59 -0.36
N GLU A 286 -8.99 -44.61 -1.16
CA GLU A 286 -8.23 -45.86 -1.26
C GLU A 286 -6.81 -45.61 -1.80
N LYS A 287 -6.68 -44.86 -2.90
CA LYS A 287 -5.39 -44.48 -3.50
C LYS A 287 -4.46 -43.76 -2.52
N HIS A 288 -5.03 -42.98 -1.58
CA HIS A 288 -4.28 -42.18 -0.61
C HIS A 288 -4.19 -42.82 0.79
N ASP A 289 -4.61 -44.09 0.93
CA ASP A 289 -4.60 -44.84 2.21
C ASP A 289 -5.35 -44.08 3.32
N ILE A 290 -6.54 -43.56 3.00
CA ILE A 290 -7.42 -42.85 3.92
C ILE A 290 -8.65 -43.73 4.20
N PRO A 291 -8.78 -44.28 5.43
CA PRO A 291 -9.94 -45.08 5.77
C PRO A 291 -11.22 -44.26 5.74
N ILE A 292 -12.28 -44.83 5.17
CA ILE A 292 -13.61 -44.23 5.10
C ILE A 292 -14.66 -45.05 5.85
N TYR A 293 -15.74 -44.39 6.25
CA TYR A 293 -16.95 -45.02 6.78
C TYR A 293 -18.18 -44.34 6.18
N GLU A 294 -19.13 -45.14 5.70
CA GLU A 294 -20.23 -44.67 4.88
C GLU A 294 -21.58 -45.01 5.49
N ASN A 295 -22.50 -44.04 5.50
CA ASN A 295 -23.86 -44.24 5.95
C ASN A 295 -24.84 -43.54 5.02
N LEU A 296 -25.94 -44.23 4.68
CA LEU A 296 -27.10 -43.59 4.08
C LEU A 296 -27.90 -42.83 5.15
N VAL A 297 -28.37 -41.64 4.81
CA VAL A 297 -29.11 -40.74 5.70
C VAL A 297 -30.27 -40.08 4.95
N GLY A 298 -31.31 -39.68 5.67
CA GLY A 298 -32.39 -38.86 5.12
C GLY A 298 -32.00 -37.37 5.06
N SER A 299 -32.40 -36.66 4.00
CA SER A 299 -32.08 -35.22 3.79
C SER A 299 -32.83 -34.26 4.71
N GLY A 300 -33.78 -34.74 5.51
CA GLY A 300 -34.62 -33.89 6.36
C GLY A 300 -35.68 -33.06 5.62
N PHE A 301 -35.72 -33.09 4.29
CA PHE A 301 -36.74 -32.44 3.46
C PHE A 301 -37.65 -33.50 2.79
N LYS A 302 -38.94 -33.43 3.14
CA LYS A 302 -40.07 -34.30 2.70
C LYS A 302 -39.92 -35.81 2.99
N GLY A 303 -40.59 -36.25 4.06
CA GLY A 303 -40.81 -37.67 4.39
C GLY A 303 -39.65 -38.28 5.17
N ARG A 304 -39.90 -38.69 6.42
CA ARG A 304 -38.89 -39.17 7.37
C ARG A 304 -38.29 -40.56 7.03
N ASP A 305 -38.69 -41.18 5.92
CA ASP A 305 -38.39 -42.60 5.62
C ASP A 305 -37.60 -42.84 4.33
N ARG A 306 -37.21 -41.80 3.56
CA ARG A 306 -36.39 -41.99 2.34
C ARG A 306 -34.94 -41.62 2.59
N LEU A 307 -34.03 -42.56 2.31
CA LEU A 307 -32.58 -42.35 2.32
C LEU A 307 -32.20 -41.59 1.04
N THR A 308 -31.94 -40.28 1.17
CA THR A 308 -31.73 -39.37 0.03
C THR A 308 -30.33 -38.76 -0.01
N ALA A 309 -29.45 -39.13 0.93
CA ALA A 309 -28.07 -38.69 0.95
C ALA A 309 -27.14 -39.77 1.51
N LYS A 310 -25.86 -39.71 1.14
CA LYS A 310 -24.78 -40.58 1.62
C LYS A 310 -23.76 -39.71 2.34
N HIS A 311 -23.51 -40.03 3.62
CA HIS A 311 -22.41 -39.43 4.39
C HIS A 311 -21.16 -40.30 4.25
N ILE A 312 -20.10 -39.73 3.68
CA ILE A 312 -18.79 -40.37 3.55
C ILE A 312 -17.84 -39.73 4.57
N ARG A 313 -17.40 -40.51 5.56
CA ARG A 313 -16.54 -40.03 6.65
C ARG A 313 -15.10 -40.46 6.44
N LEU A 314 -14.20 -39.51 6.20
CA LEU A 314 -12.77 -39.75 6.04
C LEU A 314 -12.09 -39.67 7.41
N LEU A 315 -11.47 -40.76 7.85
CA LEU A 315 -10.92 -40.94 9.19
C LEU A 315 -9.46 -40.48 9.27
N HIS A 316 -9.22 -39.18 9.02
CA HIS A 316 -7.88 -38.59 9.07
C HIS A 316 -7.83 -37.34 9.95
N THR A 317 -7.26 -37.48 11.15
CA THR A 317 -7.25 -36.41 12.17
C THR A 317 -6.30 -35.27 11.81
N GLY A 318 -5.12 -35.59 11.26
CA GLY A 318 -4.18 -34.57 10.77
C GLY A 318 -4.82 -33.65 9.72
N LEU A 319 -5.44 -34.25 8.70
CA LEU A 319 -6.15 -33.55 7.63
C LEU A 319 -7.34 -32.74 8.17
N ALA A 320 -8.15 -33.30 9.08
CA ALA A 320 -9.26 -32.58 9.71
C ALA A 320 -8.79 -31.31 10.44
N ARG A 321 -7.68 -31.39 11.18
CA ARG A 321 -7.10 -30.23 11.88
C ARG A 321 -6.46 -29.22 10.94
N TYR A 322 -5.80 -29.68 9.88
CA TYR A 322 -5.30 -28.83 8.81
C TYR A 322 -6.43 -28.02 8.19
N LEU A 323 -7.51 -28.68 7.76
CA LEU A 323 -8.66 -28.02 7.15
C LEU A 323 -9.38 -27.10 8.14
N ARG A 324 -9.49 -27.47 9.41
CA ARG A 324 -10.05 -26.56 10.42
C ARG A 324 -9.30 -25.23 10.48
N ARG A 325 -7.97 -25.25 10.32
CA ARG A 325 -7.12 -24.06 10.39
C ARG A 325 -7.10 -23.29 9.08
N GLU A 326 -7.05 -23.99 7.94
CA GLU A 326 -6.73 -23.38 6.65
C GLU A 326 -7.96 -23.17 5.77
N ALA A 327 -9.04 -23.92 5.98
CA ALA A 327 -10.28 -23.83 5.20
C ALA A 327 -11.37 -22.99 5.88
N TYR A 328 -11.08 -22.35 7.03
CA TYR A 328 -12.02 -21.47 7.72
C TYR A 328 -11.34 -20.18 8.21
N THR A 329 -12.06 -19.07 8.22
CA THR A 329 -11.58 -17.79 8.79
C THR A 329 -11.72 -17.72 10.32
N GLU A 330 -12.79 -18.31 10.87
CA GLU A 330 -13.05 -18.33 12.33
C GLU A 330 -13.56 -19.69 12.82
N LYS A 331 -14.86 -19.96 12.62
CA LYS A 331 -15.57 -21.15 13.10
C LYS A 331 -15.75 -22.14 11.96
N THR A 332 -15.94 -23.43 12.27
CA THR A 332 -16.21 -24.48 11.29
C THR A 332 -17.67 -24.47 10.82
N ARG A 333 -18.10 -23.36 10.20
CA ARG A 333 -19.43 -23.19 9.57
C ARG A 333 -19.26 -22.74 8.12
N ALA A 334 -20.26 -23.03 7.28
CA ALA A 334 -20.25 -22.72 5.85
C ALA A 334 -19.88 -21.26 5.54
N ARG A 335 -20.50 -20.29 6.24
CA ARG A 335 -20.25 -18.84 6.05
C ARG A 335 -18.81 -18.36 6.32
N TYR A 336 -17.98 -19.19 6.95
CA TYR A 336 -16.58 -18.89 7.25
C TYR A 336 -15.61 -19.72 6.41
N LYS A 337 -16.10 -20.53 5.47
CA LYS A 337 -15.24 -21.34 4.59
C LYS A 337 -14.37 -20.42 3.73
N ARG A 338 -13.16 -20.88 3.42
CA ARG A 338 -12.18 -20.19 2.57
C ARG A 338 -11.33 -21.21 1.82
N ILE A 339 -10.61 -20.79 0.79
CA ILE A 339 -9.67 -21.66 0.07
C ILE A 339 -8.37 -21.81 0.88
N PRO A 340 -7.91 -23.04 1.15
CA PRO A 340 -6.63 -23.25 1.83
C PRO A 340 -5.46 -22.64 1.05
N LYS A 341 -4.53 -21.97 1.76
CA LYS A 341 -3.40 -21.25 1.13
C LYS A 341 -2.57 -22.11 0.17
N ILE A 342 -2.44 -23.41 0.47
CA ILE A 342 -1.65 -24.35 -0.33
C ILE A 342 -2.18 -24.47 -1.77
N ILE A 343 -3.48 -24.24 -1.99
CA ILE A 343 -4.12 -24.35 -3.30
C ILE A 343 -3.55 -23.29 -4.26
N TYR A 344 -3.27 -22.08 -3.76
CA TYR A 344 -2.64 -21.02 -4.57
C TYR A 344 -1.23 -21.39 -5.03
N GLU A 345 -0.54 -22.30 -4.36
CA GLU A 345 0.84 -22.71 -4.69
C GLU A 345 0.91 -23.95 -5.60
N LEU A 346 -0.23 -24.54 -5.94
CA LEU A 346 -0.33 -25.71 -6.81
C LEU A 346 -0.07 -25.37 -8.28
N LYS A 347 0.31 -26.38 -9.07
CA LYS A 347 0.32 -26.29 -10.53
C LYS A 347 -1.08 -25.98 -11.07
N ASN A 348 -1.15 -25.30 -12.21
CA ASN A 348 -2.42 -24.89 -12.82
C ASN A 348 -3.44 -26.03 -12.97
N ARG A 349 -3.00 -27.22 -13.43
CA ARG A 349 -3.89 -28.39 -13.59
C ARG A 349 -4.55 -28.77 -12.26
N SER A 350 -3.80 -28.79 -11.17
CA SER A 350 -4.31 -29.12 -9.83
C SER A 350 -5.21 -28.01 -9.26
N ARG A 351 -4.93 -26.72 -9.53
CA ARG A 351 -5.85 -25.62 -9.20
C ARG A 351 -7.20 -25.79 -9.90
N ILE A 352 -7.17 -26.14 -11.19
CA ILE A 352 -8.37 -26.38 -11.98
C ILE A 352 -9.16 -27.57 -11.42
N GLU A 353 -8.49 -28.66 -11.04
CA GLU A 353 -9.17 -29.82 -10.44
C GLU A 353 -9.76 -29.53 -9.06
N PHE A 354 -9.11 -28.71 -8.24
CA PHE A 354 -9.73 -28.18 -7.02
C PHE A 354 -11.01 -27.38 -7.33
N ILE A 355 -10.98 -26.49 -8.32
CA ILE A 355 -12.16 -25.73 -8.74
C ILE A 355 -13.26 -26.68 -9.27
N ARG A 356 -12.91 -27.75 -9.99
CA ARG A 356 -13.85 -28.79 -10.44
C ARG A 356 -14.50 -29.53 -9.27
N GLY A 357 -13.73 -29.82 -8.23
CA GLY A 357 -14.26 -30.44 -7.01
C GLY A 357 -15.27 -29.53 -6.33
N LEU A 358 -14.94 -28.25 -6.20
CA LEU A 358 -15.86 -27.27 -5.63
C LEU A 358 -17.13 -27.11 -6.48
N ALA A 359 -16.99 -27.09 -7.80
CA ALA A 359 -18.10 -27.00 -8.74
C ALA A 359 -18.96 -28.27 -8.79
N ALA A 360 -18.42 -29.44 -8.45
CA ALA A 360 -19.20 -30.67 -8.42
C ALA A 360 -20.23 -30.68 -7.27
N GLY A 361 -19.92 -30.04 -6.15
CA GLY A 361 -20.87 -29.90 -5.02
C GLY A 361 -21.76 -28.66 -5.15
N ASP A 362 -21.15 -27.46 -5.12
CA ASP A 362 -21.88 -26.18 -5.05
C ASP A 362 -22.15 -25.54 -6.43
N GLY A 363 -21.75 -26.21 -7.52
CA GLY A 363 -21.74 -25.64 -8.85
C GLY A 363 -22.97 -26.01 -9.70
N THR A 364 -23.39 -25.06 -10.53
CA THR A 364 -24.40 -25.28 -11.58
C THR A 364 -23.90 -24.75 -12.92
N GLY A 365 -24.44 -25.27 -14.01
CA GLY A 365 -24.04 -24.91 -15.37
C GLY A 365 -23.14 -25.95 -16.02
N GLU A 366 -22.38 -25.54 -17.02
CA GLU A 366 -21.61 -26.44 -17.88
C GLU A 366 -20.12 -26.08 -17.83
N TRP A 367 -19.29 -27.07 -17.49
CA TRP A 367 -17.84 -26.92 -17.46
C TRP A 367 -17.28 -26.53 -18.84
N ASN A 368 -16.25 -25.67 -18.90
CA ASN A 368 -15.74 -25.04 -20.13
C ASN A 368 -16.72 -24.07 -20.84
N ASN A 369 -17.91 -23.87 -20.30
CA ASN A 369 -18.87 -22.88 -20.77
C ASN A 369 -19.02 -21.77 -19.71
N VAL A 370 -19.97 -21.95 -18.77
CA VAL A 370 -20.17 -21.11 -17.59
C VAL A 370 -20.55 -22.00 -16.41
N VAL A 371 -19.82 -21.84 -15.32
CA VAL A 371 -20.12 -22.51 -14.03
C VAL A 371 -20.43 -21.44 -12.99
N ARG A 372 -21.53 -21.60 -12.26
CA ARG A 372 -21.92 -20.73 -11.14
C ARG A 372 -21.74 -21.51 -9.85
N ILE A 373 -20.94 -21.00 -8.93
CA ILE A 373 -20.71 -21.61 -7.62
C ILE A 373 -21.35 -20.70 -6.58
N SER A 374 -22.31 -21.24 -5.82
CA SER A 374 -23.03 -20.49 -4.80
C SER A 374 -22.37 -20.67 -3.44
N SER A 375 -22.34 -19.63 -2.61
CA SER A 375 -21.89 -19.78 -1.23
C SER A 375 -22.42 -18.68 -0.32
N THR A 376 -22.61 -19.02 0.94
CA THR A 376 -22.88 -18.04 2.02
C THR A 376 -21.58 -17.41 2.56
N SER A 377 -20.41 -17.94 2.20
CA SER A 377 -19.12 -17.35 2.55
C SER A 377 -18.65 -16.40 1.46
N LYS A 378 -18.66 -15.10 1.75
CA LYS A 378 -18.13 -14.08 0.85
C LYS A 378 -16.62 -14.26 0.62
N ASP A 379 -15.87 -14.64 1.65
CA ASP A 379 -14.43 -14.93 1.53
C ASP A 379 -14.16 -16.09 0.57
N LEU A 380 -14.97 -17.15 0.59
CA LEU A 380 -14.84 -18.26 -0.36
C LEU A 380 -15.08 -17.81 -1.80
N LEU A 381 -16.08 -16.97 -2.03
CA LEU A 381 -16.39 -16.44 -3.36
C LEU A 381 -15.26 -15.54 -3.89
N ILE A 382 -14.71 -14.68 -3.05
CA ILE A 382 -13.55 -13.83 -3.39
C ILE A 382 -12.31 -14.71 -3.64
N ASP A 383 -12.04 -15.67 -2.76
CA ASP A 383 -10.93 -16.61 -2.90
C ASP A 383 -11.00 -17.36 -4.23
N LEU A 384 -12.19 -17.82 -4.59
CA LEU A 384 -12.47 -18.53 -5.84
C LEU A 384 -12.24 -17.63 -7.06
N VAL A 385 -12.68 -16.37 -7.01
CA VAL A 385 -12.44 -15.40 -8.08
C VAL A 385 -10.95 -15.17 -8.29
N TRP A 386 -10.20 -14.92 -7.20
CA TRP A 386 -8.75 -14.76 -7.28
C TRP A 386 -8.06 -16.03 -7.78
N LEU A 387 -8.44 -17.21 -7.27
CA LEU A 387 -7.86 -18.49 -7.68
C LEU A 387 -8.12 -18.77 -9.17
N ALA A 388 -9.34 -18.52 -9.66
CA ALA A 388 -9.71 -18.67 -11.05
C ALA A 388 -8.87 -17.75 -11.96
N ARG A 389 -8.73 -16.47 -11.57
CA ARG A 389 -7.98 -15.46 -12.34
C ARG A 389 -6.50 -15.78 -12.49
N ILE A 390 -5.86 -16.35 -11.45
CA ILE A 390 -4.46 -16.83 -11.53
C ILE A 390 -4.31 -18.22 -12.16
N SER A 391 -5.44 -18.88 -12.48
CA SER A 391 -5.51 -20.17 -13.17
C SER A 391 -5.95 -20.03 -14.64
N GLY A 392 -6.00 -18.81 -15.16
CA GLY A 392 -6.38 -18.51 -16.55
C GLY A 392 -7.88 -18.58 -16.83
N ILE A 393 -8.73 -18.50 -15.80
CA ILE A 393 -10.19 -18.54 -15.90
C ILE A 393 -10.76 -17.16 -15.57
N GLU A 394 -11.63 -16.64 -16.43
CA GLU A 394 -12.35 -15.40 -16.14
C GLU A 394 -13.37 -15.67 -15.02
N ALA A 395 -13.43 -14.79 -14.02
CA ALA A 395 -14.34 -14.93 -12.90
C ALA A 395 -15.06 -13.63 -12.54
N SER A 396 -16.36 -13.74 -12.29
CA SER A 396 -17.23 -12.67 -11.78
C SER A 396 -17.72 -13.03 -10.38
N ILE A 397 -18.09 -12.04 -9.58
CA ILE A 397 -18.62 -12.20 -8.22
C ILE A 397 -19.92 -11.43 -8.04
N PHE A 398 -20.88 -12.06 -7.39
CA PHE A 398 -22.16 -11.48 -6.99
C PHE A 398 -22.39 -11.81 -5.52
N ASP A 399 -23.44 -11.26 -4.92
CA ASP A 399 -23.65 -11.31 -3.46
C ASP A 399 -23.58 -12.73 -2.86
N ASN A 400 -24.11 -13.74 -3.57
CA ASN A 400 -24.17 -15.13 -3.10
C ASN A 400 -23.58 -16.15 -4.11
N GLU A 401 -22.95 -15.70 -5.20
CA GLU A 401 -22.38 -16.61 -6.19
C GLU A 401 -21.15 -16.02 -6.89
N ALA A 402 -20.25 -16.89 -7.32
CA ALA A 402 -19.17 -16.56 -8.25
C ALA A 402 -19.40 -17.30 -9.58
N ARG A 403 -19.14 -16.63 -10.69
CA ARG A 403 -19.29 -17.21 -12.03
C ARG A 403 -17.94 -17.37 -12.70
N LEU A 404 -17.61 -18.60 -13.06
CA LEU A 404 -16.43 -18.96 -13.83
C LEU A 404 -16.81 -19.03 -15.30
N ILE A 405 -16.08 -18.29 -16.13
CA ILE A 405 -16.43 -18.05 -17.53
C ILE A 405 -15.24 -18.48 -18.38
N TRP A 406 -15.46 -19.46 -19.25
CA TRP A 406 -14.46 -19.83 -20.27
C TRP A 406 -14.80 -19.17 -21.59
N ARG A 407 -16.03 -19.30 -22.08
CA ARG A 407 -16.51 -18.61 -23.30
C ARG A 407 -17.97 -18.18 -23.16
N GLY A 408 -18.79 -18.89 -22.40
CA GLY A 408 -20.23 -18.65 -22.42
C GLY A 408 -20.85 -18.98 -23.78
N SER A 409 -21.94 -18.30 -24.10
CA SER A 409 -22.56 -18.30 -25.44
C SER A 409 -21.79 -17.48 -26.48
N MET A 410 -20.62 -16.91 -26.14
CA MET A 410 -19.84 -16.06 -27.02
C MET A 410 -18.81 -16.85 -27.84
N LYS A 411 -18.50 -16.36 -29.05
CA LYS A 411 -17.42 -16.91 -29.90
C LYS A 411 -16.02 -16.74 -29.31
N TYR A 412 -15.85 -15.87 -28.31
CA TYR A 412 -14.58 -15.48 -27.71
C TYR A 412 -14.72 -15.34 -26.19
N LYS A 413 -13.61 -15.42 -25.45
CA LYS A 413 -13.60 -15.06 -24.03
C LYS A 413 -13.69 -13.55 -23.90
N LYS A 414 -14.42 -13.04 -22.91
CA LYS A 414 -14.48 -11.59 -22.69
C LYS A 414 -13.14 -11.05 -22.20
N SER A 415 -12.39 -11.86 -21.44
CA SER A 415 -11.00 -11.61 -21.10
C SER A 415 -10.07 -11.39 -22.29
N ASP A 416 -10.43 -11.87 -23.48
CA ASP A 416 -9.63 -11.72 -24.70
C ASP A 416 -9.93 -10.42 -25.44
N LEU A 417 -10.84 -9.58 -24.93
CA LEU A 417 -11.22 -8.32 -25.56
C LEU A 417 -10.32 -7.17 -25.10
N LEU A 418 -9.91 -6.34 -26.06
CA LEU A 418 -9.22 -5.07 -25.87
C LEU A 418 -10.04 -3.93 -26.48
N PRO A 419 -9.78 -2.65 -26.11
CA PRO A 419 -10.48 -1.50 -26.66
C PRO A 419 -10.07 -1.37 -28.13
N ALA A 420 -11.01 -1.19 -29.03
CA ALA A 420 -10.72 -1.18 -30.47
C ALA A 420 -10.02 0.12 -30.91
N ILE A 421 -10.30 1.24 -30.24
CA ILE A 421 -9.89 2.59 -30.64
C ILE A 421 -8.36 2.73 -30.83
N PRO A 422 -7.49 2.34 -29.88
CA PRO A 422 -6.04 2.43 -30.06
C PRO A 422 -5.52 1.76 -31.32
N PHE A 423 -6.07 0.58 -31.61
CA PHE A 423 -5.65 -0.24 -32.74
C PHE A 423 -6.17 0.31 -34.06
N ILE A 424 -7.43 0.75 -34.11
CA ILE A 424 -8.01 1.35 -35.32
C ILE A 424 -7.22 2.60 -35.71
N LYS A 425 -6.98 3.53 -34.78
CA LYS A 425 -6.18 4.74 -35.05
C LYS A 425 -4.80 4.39 -35.59
N PHE A 426 -4.13 3.41 -34.97
CA PHE A 426 -2.82 2.96 -35.44
C PHE A 426 -2.88 2.33 -36.84
N PHE A 427 -3.86 1.46 -37.10
CA PHE A 427 -3.98 0.79 -38.40
C PHE A 427 -4.35 1.76 -39.53
N GLU A 428 -5.10 2.83 -39.23
CA GLU A 428 -5.32 3.93 -40.18
C GLU A 428 -4.02 4.65 -40.52
N GLU A 429 -3.21 4.99 -39.52
CA GLU A 429 -1.91 5.67 -39.70
C GLU A 429 -0.91 4.83 -40.53
N VAL A 430 -0.94 3.50 -40.41
CA VAL A 430 0.02 2.60 -41.08
C VAL A 430 -0.61 1.74 -42.17
N SER A 431 -1.79 2.13 -42.70
CA SER A 431 -2.59 1.27 -43.57
C SER A 431 -1.84 0.74 -44.81
N GLU A 432 -0.90 1.52 -45.37
CA GLU A 432 -0.07 1.12 -46.52
C GLU A 432 0.98 0.05 -46.18
N ALA A 433 1.32 -0.10 -44.90
CA ALA A 433 2.23 -1.12 -44.40
C ALA A 433 1.52 -2.43 -44.01
N ILE A 434 0.17 -2.48 -44.02
CA ILE A 434 -0.60 -3.66 -43.63
C ILE A 434 -0.91 -4.50 -44.87
N ASN A 435 -0.39 -5.73 -44.92
CA ASN A 435 -0.49 -6.60 -46.09
C ASN A 435 -1.84 -7.34 -46.24
N ILE A 436 -2.83 -7.01 -45.40
CA ILE A 436 -4.14 -7.64 -45.38
C ILE A 436 -5.27 -6.60 -45.29
N ASN A 437 -6.48 -6.99 -45.68
CA ASN A 437 -7.67 -6.14 -45.53
C ASN A 437 -8.13 -6.08 -44.06
N TRP A 438 -7.44 -5.27 -43.26
CA TRP A 438 -7.72 -5.09 -41.85
C TRP A 438 -9.09 -4.43 -41.59
N LYS A 439 -9.57 -3.57 -42.50
CA LYS A 439 -10.90 -2.94 -42.41
C LYS A 439 -12.02 -3.98 -42.45
N TYR A 440 -11.90 -5.00 -43.30
CA TYR A 440 -12.86 -6.10 -43.33
C TYR A 440 -12.86 -6.93 -42.03
N LEU A 441 -11.68 -7.16 -41.44
CA LEU A 441 -11.53 -7.85 -40.16
C LEU A 441 -12.11 -7.06 -38.98
N LEU A 442 -12.07 -5.73 -39.04
CA LEU A 442 -12.61 -4.82 -38.03
C LEU A 442 -13.96 -4.19 -38.41
N ARG A 443 -14.67 -4.72 -39.42
CA ARG A 443 -15.92 -4.13 -39.93
C ARG A 443 -16.98 -3.91 -38.83
N HIS A 444 -17.04 -4.78 -37.83
CA HIS A 444 -17.99 -4.64 -36.73
C HIS A 444 -17.62 -3.49 -35.78
N GLN A 445 -16.33 -3.18 -35.64
CA GLN A 445 -15.86 -2.04 -34.85
C GLN A 445 -15.99 -0.73 -35.64
N LEU A 446 -15.82 -0.77 -36.96
CA LEU A 446 -15.88 0.40 -37.85
C LEU A 446 -17.31 0.80 -38.23
N TYR A 447 -18.23 -0.16 -38.39
CA TYR A 447 -19.57 0.08 -38.95
C TYR A 447 -20.74 -0.31 -38.02
N GLU A 448 -20.48 -1.03 -36.92
CA GLU A 448 -21.52 -1.47 -35.96
C GLU A 448 -21.28 -0.95 -34.53
N ASP A 449 -20.48 0.11 -34.37
CA ASP A 449 -20.17 0.77 -33.09
C ASP A 449 -19.64 -0.15 -31.97
N LYS A 450 -19.07 -1.32 -32.30
CA LYS A 450 -18.45 -2.19 -31.30
C LYS A 450 -17.16 -1.56 -30.78
N LYS A 451 -17.13 -1.26 -29.49
CA LYS A 451 -15.98 -0.59 -28.83
C LYS A 451 -14.81 -1.50 -28.47
N SER A 452 -14.96 -2.81 -28.61
CA SER A 452 -13.95 -3.80 -28.24
C SER A 452 -13.70 -4.83 -29.35
N VAL A 453 -12.49 -5.38 -29.38
CA VAL A 453 -12.02 -6.33 -30.40
C VAL A 453 -11.20 -7.45 -29.74
N SER A 454 -11.25 -8.65 -30.31
CA SER A 454 -10.50 -9.79 -29.76
C SER A 454 -9.00 -9.69 -30.03
N ARG A 455 -8.19 -10.10 -29.05
CA ARG A 455 -6.73 -10.25 -29.17
C ARG A 455 -6.33 -11.08 -30.38
N LYS A 456 -7.09 -12.15 -30.69
CA LYS A 456 -6.85 -13.00 -31.86
C LYS A 456 -6.93 -12.20 -33.18
N THR A 457 -7.98 -11.41 -33.34
CA THR A 457 -8.14 -10.56 -34.54
C THR A 457 -7.03 -9.52 -34.63
N LEU A 458 -6.71 -8.86 -33.52
CA LEU A 458 -5.64 -7.87 -33.47
C LEU A 458 -4.28 -8.47 -33.82
N LYS A 459 -3.96 -9.65 -33.27
CA LYS A 459 -2.70 -10.35 -33.52
C LYS A 459 -2.52 -10.69 -35.00
N ILE A 460 -3.57 -11.19 -35.66
CA ILE A 460 -3.56 -11.44 -37.11
C ILE A 460 -3.20 -10.16 -37.88
N ILE A 461 -3.80 -9.02 -37.53
CA ILE A 461 -3.50 -7.75 -38.21
C ILE A 461 -2.06 -7.30 -37.93
N MET A 462 -1.65 -7.30 -36.66
CA MET A 462 -0.32 -6.85 -36.24
C MET A 462 0.84 -7.68 -36.80
N GLU A 463 0.66 -8.99 -36.95
CA GLU A 463 1.68 -9.88 -37.54
C GLU A 463 1.82 -9.69 -39.06
N ASN A 464 0.83 -9.10 -39.72
CA ASN A 464 0.85 -8.80 -41.16
C ASN A 464 1.28 -7.36 -41.48
N ILE A 465 1.82 -6.62 -40.49
CA ILE A 465 2.39 -5.28 -40.71
C ILE A 465 3.85 -5.42 -41.12
N ASP A 466 4.18 -4.89 -42.29
CA ASP A 466 5.56 -4.79 -42.76
C ASP A 466 6.32 -3.72 -41.95
N LYS A 467 7.12 -4.17 -40.98
CA LYS A 467 7.90 -3.30 -40.09
C LYS A 467 8.94 -2.45 -40.85
N SER A 468 9.36 -2.84 -42.06
CA SER A 468 10.35 -2.08 -42.83
C SER A 468 9.77 -0.75 -43.34
N LYS A 469 8.46 -0.70 -43.59
CA LYS A 469 7.72 0.48 -44.05
C LYS A 469 7.32 1.44 -42.92
N LEU A 470 7.63 1.09 -41.66
CA LEU A 470 7.27 1.92 -40.51
C LEU A 470 8.33 2.99 -40.21
N SER A 471 7.87 4.22 -39.99
CA SER A 471 8.70 5.28 -39.41
C SER A 471 9.16 4.91 -37.99
N PRO A 472 10.24 5.53 -37.45
CA PRO A 472 10.68 5.28 -36.08
C PRO A 472 9.56 5.44 -35.03
N LYS A 473 8.72 6.47 -35.19
CA LYS A 473 7.56 6.73 -34.34
C LYS A 473 6.50 5.62 -34.43
N HIS A 474 6.21 5.12 -35.63
CA HIS A 474 5.26 4.02 -35.83
C HIS A 474 5.80 2.68 -35.31
N LYS A 475 7.12 2.46 -35.37
CA LYS A 475 7.76 1.28 -34.75
C LYS A 475 7.60 1.27 -33.24
N GLU A 476 7.81 2.41 -32.58
CA GLU A 476 7.61 2.52 -31.13
C GLU A 476 6.15 2.21 -30.74
N LYS A 477 5.18 2.79 -31.46
CA LYS A 477 3.75 2.55 -31.25
C LYS A 477 3.34 1.10 -31.54
N TYR A 478 3.92 0.47 -32.57
CA TYR A 478 3.75 -0.96 -32.85
C TYR A 478 4.16 -1.80 -31.65
N GLU A 479 5.37 -1.61 -31.11
CA GLU A 479 5.89 -2.41 -30.02
C GLU A 479 5.02 -2.26 -28.75
N LYS A 480 4.59 -1.04 -28.42
CA LYS A 480 3.65 -0.77 -27.31
C LYS A 480 2.31 -1.52 -27.47
N LEU A 481 1.68 -1.41 -28.63
CA LEU A 481 0.41 -2.11 -28.91
C LEU A 481 0.59 -3.63 -28.98
N TYR A 482 1.76 -4.10 -29.41
CA TYR A 482 2.07 -5.52 -29.51
C TYR A 482 2.21 -6.14 -28.12
N VAL A 483 2.84 -5.43 -27.17
CA VAL A 483 2.85 -5.78 -25.75
C VAL A 483 1.43 -5.86 -25.21
N LEU A 484 0.58 -4.86 -25.50
CA LEU A 484 -0.81 -4.87 -25.05
C LEU A 484 -1.58 -6.09 -25.59
N VAL A 485 -1.40 -6.49 -26.85
CA VAL A 485 -2.05 -7.68 -27.46
C VAL A 485 -1.59 -9.00 -26.85
N ASN A 486 -0.34 -9.07 -26.37
CA ASN A 486 0.22 -10.28 -25.75
C ASN A 486 0.22 -10.25 -24.21
N SER A 487 -0.28 -9.17 -23.62
CA SER A 487 -0.39 -8.99 -22.16
C SER A 487 -1.42 -9.92 -21.50
N ASP A 488 -1.33 -10.04 -20.18
CA ASP A 488 -2.31 -10.73 -19.33
C ASP A 488 -3.46 -9.81 -18.87
N ILE A 489 -3.48 -8.57 -19.36
CA ILE A 489 -4.45 -7.54 -18.96
C ILE A 489 -5.87 -7.96 -19.37
N HIS A 490 -6.81 -7.80 -18.45
CA HIS A 490 -8.22 -7.91 -18.72
C HIS A 490 -8.89 -6.57 -18.44
N ILE A 491 -9.87 -6.18 -19.24
CA ILE A 491 -10.54 -4.89 -19.11
C ILE A 491 -11.95 -5.08 -18.57
N LEU A 492 -12.27 -4.34 -17.51
CA LEU A 492 -13.57 -4.36 -16.87
C LEU A 492 -14.28 -3.03 -17.05
N LYS A 493 -15.56 -3.07 -17.38
CA LYS A 493 -16.38 -1.86 -17.49
C LYS A 493 -16.88 -1.43 -16.12
N VAL A 494 -16.74 -0.16 -15.76
CA VAL A 494 -17.30 0.41 -14.54
C VAL A 494 -18.81 0.53 -14.68
N LYS A 495 -19.56 0.01 -13.70
CA LYS A 495 -21.02 0.02 -13.68
C LYS A 495 -21.55 1.16 -12.85
N HIS A 496 -20.98 1.38 -11.66
CA HIS A 496 -21.45 2.40 -10.74
C HIS A 496 -20.29 2.93 -9.90
N VAL A 497 -20.37 4.21 -9.54
CA VAL A 497 -19.45 4.87 -8.60
C VAL A 497 -20.30 5.62 -7.58
N LYS A 498 -20.02 5.47 -6.30
CA LYS A 498 -20.70 6.22 -5.23
C LYS A 498 -19.72 6.63 -4.14
N ILE A 499 -19.98 7.75 -3.48
CA ILE A 499 -19.26 8.16 -2.26
C ILE A 499 -19.96 7.49 -1.07
N ILE A 500 -19.18 6.97 -0.13
CA ILE A 500 -19.67 6.40 1.14
C ILE A 500 -18.90 6.97 2.32
N ASP A 501 -19.59 7.15 3.44
CA ASP A 501 -18.97 7.44 4.72
C ASP A 501 -18.22 6.20 5.21
N TYR A 502 -17.02 6.40 5.78
CA TYR A 502 -16.10 5.32 6.12
C TYR A 502 -15.53 5.46 7.53
N ASN A 503 -14.95 6.62 7.87
CA ASN A 503 -14.40 6.92 9.21
C ASN A 503 -13.47 5.82 9.74
N ASP A 504 -12.49 5.38 8.95
CA ASP A 504 -11.50 4.38 9.36
C ASP A 504 -10.18 4.57 8.58
N TYR A 505 -9.17 3.77 8.93
CA TYR A 505 -7.91 3.73 8.19
C TYR A 505 -8.10 3.19 6.78
N VAL A 506 -7.45 3.89 5.85
CA VAL A 506 -7.16 3.47 4.48
C VAL A 506 -5.67 3.17 4.36
N TYR A 507 -5.32 2.33 3.39
CA TYR A 507 -4.00 1.72 3.25
C TYR A 507 -3.42 1.94 1.86
N ASP A 508 -2.10 1.97 1.74
CA ASP A 508 -1.40 1.85 0.45
C ASP A 508 -0.11 1.03 0.60
N VAL A 509 0.46 0.60 -0.52
CA VAL A 509 1.74 -0.14 -0.57
C VAL A 509 2.73 0.53 -1.50
N SER A 510 4.00 0.57 -1.09
CA SER A 510 5.10 1.04 -1.92
C SER A 510 5.83 -0.11 -2.61
N ILE A 511 6.00 -0.01 -3.93
CA ILE A 511 6.60 -1.00 -4.82
C ILE A 511 7.58 -0.25 -5.76
N PRO A 512 8.84 -0.04 -5.34
CA PRO A 512 9.75 0.93 -5.96
C PRO A 512 9.98 0.73 -7.47
N GLU A 513 9.93 -0.51 -7.97
CA GLU A 513 10.24 -0.80 -9.37
C GLU A 513 9.08 -0.56 -10.33
N ASN A 514 7.83 -0.66 -9.85
CA ASN A 514 6.67 -0.84 -10.74
C ASN A 514 5.50 0.08 -10.42
N ASN A 515 5.43 0.60 -9.19
CA ASN A 515 4.41 1.53 -8.70
C ASN A 515 2.95 1.10 -8.98
N MET A 516 2.68 -0.20 -9.06
CA MET A 516 1.34 -0.72 -9.33
C MET A 516 1.11 -2.02 -8.61
N PHE A 517 -0.12 -2.28 -8.19
CA PHE A 517 -0.53 -3.55 -7.59
C PHE A 517 -1.99 -3.88 -7.89
N PHE A 518 -2.36 -5.15 -7.73
CA PHE A 518 -3.74 -5.59 -7.86
C PHE A 518 -4.42 -5.75 -6.51
N ALA A 519 -5.62 -5.19 -6.37
CA ALA A 519 -6.47 -5.35 -5.18
C ALA A 519 -7.96 -5.27 -5.52
N GLY A 520 -8.84 -5.71 -4.62
CA GLY A 520 -10.30 -5.71 -4.78
C GLY A 520 -10.94 -7.11 -4.76
N GLU A 521 -12.28 -7.16 -4.70
CA GLU A 521 -13.05 -8.42 -4.77
C GLU A 521 -12.84 -9.12 -6.11
N ILE A 522 -12.82 -8.33 -7.18
CA ILE A 522 -12.19 -8.68 -8.45
C ILE A 522 -10.89 -7.88 -8.50
N PRO A 523 -9.75 -8.48 -8.89
CA PRO A 523 -8.47 -7.78 -8.93
C PRO A 523 -8.53 -6.58 -9.90
N ILE A 524 -8.28 -5.38 -9.42
CA ILE A 524 -8.15 -4.15 -10.22
C ILE A 524 -6.75 -3.61 -10.05
N LEU A 525 -6.14 -3.16 -11.15
CA LEU A 525 -4.80 -2.58 -11.17
C LEU A 525 -4.85 -1.14 -10.65
N LEU A 526 -4.24 -0.96 -9.49
CA LEU A 526 -4.06 0.31 -8.84
C LEU A 526 -2.67 0.83 -9.13
N HIS A 527 -2.53 2.15 -9.17
CA HIS A 527 -1.23 2.79 -9.13
C HIS A 527 -0.94 3.17 -7.68
N ASN A 528 0.30 2.96 -7.24
CA ASN A 528 0.76 3.48 -5.97
C ASN A 528 0.51 4.99 -5.95
N SER A 529 0.10 5.58 -4.83
CA SER A 529 -0.05 7.02 -4.78
C SER A 529 1.31 7.71 -4.95
N ASP A 530 1.61 8.19 -6.16
CA ASP A 530 2.66 9.17 -6.40
C ASP A 530 1.99 10.50 -6.72
N GLU A 531 1.62 11.23 -5.66
CA GLU A 531 0.74 12.41 -5.74
C GLU A 531 1.40 13.65 -6.36
N ARG A 532 2.57 13.46 -6.98
CA ARG A 532 3.48 14.50 -7.46
C ARG A 532 3.60 14.51 -9.00
N GLY A 533 2.88 13.63 -9.68
CA GLY A 533 2.88 13.48 -11.13
C GLY A 533 2.14 14.59 -11.90
N ILE A 534 2.48 14.77 -13.18
CA ILE A 534 1.91 15.82 -14.05
C ILE A 534 0.42 15.63 -14.34
N ASP A 535 -0.05 14.39 -14.44
CA ASP A 535 -1.43 14.09 -14.77
C ASP A 535 -2.37 14.46 -13.63
N VAL A 536 -1.88 14.33 -12.39
CA VAL A 536 -2.58 14.76 -11.18
C VAL A 536 -2.96 16.24 -11.25
N ILE A 537 -2.04 17.07 -11.76
CA ILE A 537 -2.23 18.50 -11.98
C ILE A 537 -3.18 18.73 -13.16
N ARG A 538 -2.95 18.07 -14.30
CA ARG A 538 -3.73 18.30 -15.52
C ARG A 538 -5.19 17.88 -15.42
N SER A 539 -5.52 16.91 -14.57
CA SER A 539 -6.88 16.40 -14.38
C SER A 539 -7.55 17.00 -13.15
N LYS A 540 -7.27 16.50 -11.95
CA LYS A 540 -8.03 16.78 -10.72
C LYS A 540 -7.93 18.21 -10.25
N VAL A 541 -6.73 18.78 -10.30
CA VAL A 541 -6.53 20.18 -9.94
C VAL A 541 -7.30 21.06 -10.92
N LYS A 542 -7.27 20.74 -12.21
CA LYS A 542 -8.05 21.43 -13.25
C LYS A 542 -9.57 21.27 -13.05
N GLU A 543 -10.08 20.07 -12.77
CA GLU A 543 -11.51 19.83 -12.56
C GLU A 543 -12.03 20.52 -11.30
N PHE A 544 -11.27 20.43 -10.21
CA PHE A 544 -11.57 21.16 -8.99
C PHE A 544 -11.53 22.67 -9.23
N ALA A 545 -10.58 23.18 -10.01
CA ALA A 545 -10.53 24.62 -10.30
C ALA A 545 -11.69 25.11 -11.20
N ARG A 546 -12.24 24.23 -12.05
CA ARG A 546 -13.35 24.52 -12.97
C ARG A 546 -14.73 24.58 -12.33
N THR A 547 -14.95 23.87 -11.22
CA THR A 547 -16.29 23.81 -10.59
C THR A 547 -16.72 25.20 -10.09
N ARG A 548 -18.03 25.49 -10.11
CA ARG A 548 -18.53 26.77 -9.58
C ARG A 548 -18.37 26.83 -8.06
N VAL A 549 -18.09 28.02 -7.57
CA VAL A 549 -18.03 28.31 -6.14
C VAL A 549 -19.46 28.71 -5.69
N PRO A 550 -19.99 28.17 -4.57
CA PRO A 550 -21.27 28.62 -4.03
C PRO A 550 -21.24 30.13 -3.72
N GLY A 551 -22.38 30.81 -3.81
CA GLY A 551 -22.45 32.28 -3.82
C GLY A 551 -21.89 33.01 -2.60
N GLU A 552 -21.65 32.31 -1.48
CA GLU A 552 -21.10 32.87 -0.25
C GLU A 552 -19.56 32.76 -0.16
N ILE A 553 -18.93 31.91 -0.98
CA ILE A 553 -17.48 31.64 -0.92
C ILE A 553 -16.79 32.38 -2.09
N PRO A 554 -15.73 33.18 -1.84
CA PRO A 554 -15.11 34.00 -2.86
C PRO A 554 -14.25 33.20 -3.86
N PHE A 555 -13.60 32.12 -3.41
CA PHE A 555 -12.75 31.22 -4.22
C PHE A 555 -12.54 29.89 -3.49
N LYS A 556 -12.00 28.89 -4.18
CA LYS A 556 -11.55 27.61 -3.59
C LYS A 556 -10.05 27.57 -3.42
N ILE A 557 -9.56 26.68 -2.56
CA ILE A 557 -8.13 26.48 -2.32
C ILE A 557 -7.69 25.10 -2.83
N VAL A 558 -6.56 25.05 -3.55
CA VAL A 558 -5.83 23.81 -3.81
C VAL A 558 -4.56 23.84 -2.98
N LEU A 559 -4.41 22.87 -2.08
CA LEU A 559 -3.21 22.66 -1.29
C LEU A 559 -2.35 21.55 -1.89
N LEU A 560 -1.09 21.89 -2.16
CA LEU A 560 -0.08 20.98 -2.68
C LEU A 560 1.07 20.94 -1.68
N ASP A 561 1.13 19.87 -0.88
CA ASP A 561 2.26 19.65 0.03
C ASP A 561 3.45 19.01 -0.71
N GLU A 562 4.66 19.30 -0.24
CA GLU A 562 5.93 18.88 -0.86
C GLU A 562 6.04 19.18 -2.38
N ALA A 563 5.62 20.38 -2.79
CA ALA A 563 5.63 20.82 -4.18
C ALA A 563 7.05 20.82 -4.81
N ASP A 564 8.11 20.89 -3.99
CA ASP A 564 9.50 20.80 -4.42
C ASP A 564 9.93 19.39 -4.87
N ASN A 565 9.11 18.38 -4.60
CA ASN A 565 9.31 17.02 -5.09
C ASN A 565 8.53 16.74 -6.41
N MET A 566 7.84 17.73 -6.97
CA MET A 566 7.18 17.61 -8.28
C MET A 566 8.17 17.68 -9.45
N THR A 567 7.88 16.94 -10.53
CA THR A 567 8.65 17.04 -11.78
C THR A 567 8.48 18.41 -12.44
N ALA A 568 9.49 18.87 -13.19
CA ALA A 568 9.46 20.17 -13.86
C ALA A 568 8.25 20.33 -14.79
N ASP A 569 7.86 19.27 -15.51
CA ASP A 569 6.70 19.30 -16.39
C ASP A 569 5.37 19.40 -15.62
N ALA A 570 5.28 18.75 -14.46
CA ALA A 570 4.13 18.88 -13.56
C ALA A 570 3.98 20.31 -13.05
N GLN A 571 5.10 20.94 -12.67
CA GLN A 571 5.12 22.34 -12.29
C GLN A 571 4.74 23.27 -13.45
N GLN A 572 5.22 23.02 -14.69
CA GLN A 572 4.80 23.81 -15.86
C GLN A 572 3.30 23.67 -16.15
N ALA A 573 2.72 22.48 -15.94
CA ALA A 573 1.28 22.28 -16.05
C ALA A 573 0.51 23.04 -14.97
N LEU A 574 1.02 23.02 -13.73
CA LEU A 574 0.41 23.69 -12.59
C LEU A 574 0.39 25.20 -12.80
N ARG A 575 1.51 25.78 -13.24
CA ARG A 575 1.63 27.19 -13.61
C ARG A 575 0.51 27.63 -14.57
N ARG A 576 0.23 26.86 -15.63
CA ARG A 576 -0.84 27.19 -16.58
C ARG A 576 -2.21 27.22 -15.93
N LEU A 577 -2.48 26.30 -15.00
CA LEU A 577 -3.75 26.25 -14.28
C LEU A 577 -3.89 27.42 -13.29
N MET A 578 -2.81 27.78 -12.61
CA MET A 578 -2.76 28.97 -11.76
C MET A 578 -3.15 30.21 -12.56
N GLU A 579 -2.60 30.38 -13.76
CA GLU A 579 -2.95 31.49 -14.68
C GLU A 579 -4.42 31.43 -15.13
N MET A 580 -4.90 30.26 -15.56
CA MET A 580 -6.25 30.12 -16.11
C MET A 580 -7.37 30.30 -15.08
N TYR A 581 -7.16 29.83 -13.85
CA TYR A 581 -8.20 29.75 -12.82
C TYR A 581 -7.98 30.71 -11.65
N THR A 582 -7.15 31.73 -11.84
CA THR A 582 -6.88 32.76 -10.82
C THR A 582 -8.17 33.31 -10.22
N ALA A 583 -9.21 33.55 -11.03
CA ALA A 583 -10.47 34.14 -10.55
C ALA A 583 -11.31 33.24 -9.62
N SER A 584 -11.23 31.91 -9.76
CA SER A 584 -12.08 30.96 -9.02
C SER A 584 -11.32 30.14 -7.98
N THR A 585 -9.99 30.05 -8.10
CA THR A 585 -9.17 29.12 -7.34
C THR A 585 -7.85 29.75 -6.94
N ARG A 586 -7.45 29.57 -5.68
CA ARG A 586 -6.15 29.96 -5.14
C ARG A 586 -5.34 28.72 -4.83
N PHE A 587 -4.04 28.80 -5.08
CA PHE A 587 -3.10 27.71 -4.85
C PHE A 587 -2.25 28.02 -3.64
N ILE A 588 -2.08 27.05 -2.76
CA ILE A 588 -1.09 27.07 -1.69
C ILE A 588 -0.11 25.93 -1.97
N LEU A 589 1.14 26.29 -2.24
CA LEU A 589 2.23 25.36 -2.45
C LEU A 589 3.10 25.33 -1.20
N ILE A 590 3.36 24.15 -0.65
CA ILE A 590 4.29 23.98 0.45
C ILE A 590 5.54 23.32 -0.09
N ALA A 591 6.71 23.90 0.22
CA ALA A 591 8.00 23.37 -0.19
C ALA A 591 9.02 23.51 0.93
N ASN A 592 9.96 22.58 1.03
CA ASN A 592 11.13 22.77 1.89
C ASN A 592 12.19 23.61 1.17
N TYR A 593 12.38 23.35 -0.12
CA TYR A 593 13.36 24.03 -0.96
C TYR A 593 12.67 24.85 -2.06
N PRO A 594 12.50 26.18 -1.88
CA PRO A 594 11.87 27.02 -2.91
C PRO A 594 12.68 27.02 -4.20
N SER A 595 14.00 26.77 -4.16
CA SER A 595 14.86 26.66 -5.34
C SER A 595 14.50 25.51 -6.28
N LYS A 596 13.78 24.48 -5.80
CA LYS A 596 13.28 23.37 -6.62
C LYS A 596 11.94 23.68 -7.29
N ILE A 597 11.33 24.82 -6.96
CA ILE A 597 10.14 25.32 -7.64
C ILE A 597 10.57 26.16 -8.83
N ILE A 598 9.99 25.94 -10.00
CA ILE A 598 10.31 26.72 -11.20
C ILE A 598 9.98 28.20 -11.01
N GLU A 599 10.83 29.09 -11.52
CA GLU A 599 10.65 30.55 -11.43
C GLU A 599 9.26 31.04 -11.92
N PRO A 600 8.66 30.47 -12.98
CA PRO A 600 7.30 30.86 -13.38
C PRO A 600 6.23 30.61 -12.32
N ILE A 601 6.36 29.59 -11.47
CA ILE A 601 5.43 29.42 -10.33
C ILE A 601 5.76 30.44 -9.25
N GLN A 602 7.04 30.57 -8.88
CA GLN A 602 7.46 31.49 -7.81
C GLN A 602 7.00 32.92 -8.07
N SER A 603 7.14 33.42 -9.31
CA SER A 603 6.72 34.76 -9.71
C SER A 603 5.20 35.01 -9.62
N ARG A 604 4.38 33.96 -9.52
CA ARG A 604 2.91 34.04 -9.40
C ARG A 604 2.42 33.83 -7.97
N CYS A 605 3.32 33.48 -7.05
CA CYS A 605 3.01 33.27 -5.65
C CYS A 605 3.54 34.42 -4.80
N ALA A 606 2.76 34.84 -3.81
CA ALA A 606 3.33 35.50 -2.65
C ALA A 606 4.14 34.45 -1.87
N VAL A 607 5.46 34.66 -1.82
CA VAL A 607 6.38 33.74 -1.16
C VAL A 607 6.48 34.08 0.31
N PHE A 608 6.09 33.14 1.16
CA PHE A 608 6.23 33.21 2.61
C PHE A 608 7.36 32.28 3.04
N ARG A 609 8.43 32.88 3.55
CA ARG A 609 9.61 32.15 4.02
C ARG A 609 9.50 31.92 5.51
N PHE A 610 9.12 30.70 5.89
CA PHE A 610 9.11 30.24 7.25
C PHE A 610 10.53 29.97 7.71
N THR A 611 10.94 30.67 8.77
CA THR A 611 12.22 30.43 9.44
C THR A 611 12.05 29.45 10.59
N PRO A 612 13.12 28.80 11.07
CA PRO A 612 13.10 28.14 12.37
C PRO A 612 12.51 29.04 13.45
N LEU A 613 11.72 28.46 14.35
CA LEU A 613 11.07 29.21 15.42
C LEU A 613 12.10 29.70 16.45
N LYS A 614 11.88 30.90 16.99
CA LYS A 614 12.76 31.50 18.01
C LYS A 614 12.74 30.66 19.29
N LYS A 615 13.87 30.63 20.01
CA LYS A 615 14.06 29.86 21.24
C LYS A 615 12.97 30.16 22.27
N GLU A 616 12.71 31.45 22.51
CA GLU A 616 11.78 31.93 23.52
C GLU A 616 10.35 31.45 23.25
N ASP A 617 9.94 31.45 21.99
CA ASP A 617 8.60 31.04 21.56
C ASP A 617 8.40 29.52 21.64
N VAL A 618 9.40 28.74 21.21
CA VAL A 618 9.39 27.27 21.34
C VAL A 618 9.29 26.90 22.81
N ILE A 619 10.16 27.45 23.66
CA ILE A 619 10.18 27.18 25.10
C ILE A 619 8.83 27.57 25.73
N SER A 620 8.30 28.75 25.43
CA SER A 620 7.01 29.20 25.95
C SER A 620 5.87 28.25 25.57
N ARG A 621 5.88 27.74 24.33
CA ARG A 621 4.88 26.76 23.88
C ARG A 621 5.07 25.40 24.55
N LEU A 622 6.30 24.95 24.77
CA LEU A 622 6.59 23.72 25.50
C LEU A 622 6.14 23.80 26.97
N LYS A 623 6.35 24.94 27.64
CA LYS A 623 5.83 25.20 29.00
C LYS A 623 4.32 25.08 29.05
N TYR A 624 3.64 25.78 28.14
CA TYR A 624 2.18 25.72 28.02
C TYR A 624 1.68 24.28 27.85
N ILE A 625 2.33 23.46 27.02
CA ILE A 625 1.96 22.06 26.84
C ILE A 625 2.23 21.26 28.12
N ALA A 626 3.41 21.40 28.72
CA ALA A 626 3.78 20.68 29.94
C ALA A 626 2.85 20.99 31.11
N GLU A 627 2.44 22.25 31.28
CA GLU A 627 1.49 22.68 32.30
C GLU A 627 0.09 22.07 32.08
N ASN A 628 -0.42 22.11 30.85
CA ASN A 628 -1.73 21.52 30.51
C ASN A 628 -1.75 20.00 30.67
N GLU A 629 -0.63 19.34 30.39
CA GLU A 629 -0.44 17.90 30.56
C GLU A 629 0.00 17.51 31.99
N LYS A 630 0.18 18.50 32.88
CA LYS A 630 0.57 18.33 34.29
C LYS A 630 1.90 17.60 34.49
N VAL A 631 2.88 17.92 33.65
CA VAL A 631 4.23 17.33 33.64
C VAL A 631 5.20 18.23 34.40
N LYS A 632 6.02 17.64 35.27
CA LYS A 632 7.14 18.34 35.90
C LYS A 632 8.32 18.42 34.93
N TYR A 633 8.96 19.58 34.86
CA TYR A 633 10.09 19.81 33.97
C TYR A 633 11.12 20.75 34.60
N HIS A 634 12.37 20.62 34.17
CA HIS A 634 13.41 21.61 34.41
C HIS A 634 13.53 22.57 33.21
N GLU A 635 13.83 23.83 33.48
CA GLU A 635 14.00 24.86 32.43
C GLU A 635 15.15 24.53 31.46
N ASP A 636 16.27 24.03 31.99
CA ASP A 636 17.44 23.59 31.21
C ASP A 636 17.11 22.42 30.26
N ALA A 637 16.16 21.56 30.62
CA ALA A 637 15.67 20.48 29.76
C ALA A 637 14.88 21.02 28.55
N LEU A 638 14.07 22.07 28.73
CA LEU A 638 13.36 22.72 27.63
C LEU A 638 14.33 23.44 26.68
N GLU A 639 15.40 24.03 27.23
CA GLU A 639 16.48 24.60 26.43
C GLU A 639 17.18 23.52 25.61
N ALA A 640 17.50 22.37 26.21
CA ALA A 640 18.08 21.22 25.50
C ALA A 640 17.15 20.70 24.38
N ILE A 641 15.84 20.63 24.64
CA ILE A 641 14.84 20.27 23.60
C ILE A 641 14.90 21.25 22.44
N HIS A 642 15.01 22.55 22.70
CA HIS A 642 15.14 23.55 21.64
C HIS A 642 16.43 23.37 20.83
N GLU A 643 17.58 23.16 21.49
CA GLU A 643 18.87 22.94 20.81
C GLU A 643 18.90 21.68 19.94
N ILE A 644 18.16 20.63 20.34
CA ILE A 644 18.04 19.39 19.58
C ILE A 644 17.03 19.54 18.44
N SER A 645 15.94 20.28 18.66
CA SER A 645 14.89 20.48 17.67
C SER A 645 15.22 21.54 16.63
N GLU A 646 16.18 22.44 16.91
CA GLU A 646 16.61 23.51 16.00
C GLU A 646 15.43 24.36 15.47
N GLY A 647 14.44 24.60 16.33
CA GLY A 647 13.24 25.38 15.97
C GLY A 647 12.16 24.59 15.21
N ASP A 648 12.27 23.26 15.07
CA ASP A 648 11.18 22.38 14.63
C ASP A 648 10.21 22.09 15.79
N MET A 649 9.02 22.72 15.76
CA MET A 649 8.05 22.57 16.84
C MET A 649 7.52 21.15 16.97
N ARG A 650 7.32 20.45 15.85
CA ARG A 650 6.78 19.08 15.86
C ARG A 650 7.77 18.16 16.55
N LYS A 651 9.05 18.27 16.19
CA LYS A 651 10.14 17.55 16.83
C LYS A 651 10.24 17.92 18.31
N ALA A 652 10.18 19.20 18.66
CA ALA A 652 10.23 19.67 20.05
C ALA A 652 9.10 19.07 20.92
N ILE A 653 7.85 19.10 20.43
CA ILE A 653 6.69 18.54 21.16
C ILE A 653 6.82 17.02 21.32
N ASN A 654 7.28 16.32 20.27
CA ASN A 654 7.47 14.87 20.34
C ASN A 654 8.55 14.49 21.36
N ILE A 655 9.65 15.24 21.42
CA ILE A 655 10.70 15.02 22.44
C ILE A 655 10.15 15.29 23.83
N LEU A 656 9.41 16.38 24.04
CA LEU A 656 8.78 16.69 25.32
C LEU A 656 7.82 15.57 25.76
N GLN A 657 6.94 15.11 24.86
CA GLN A 657 5.99 14.04 25.14
C GLN A 657 6.68 12.73 25.51
N ALA A 658 7.74 12.38 24.79
CA ALA A 658 8.48 11.15 25.04
C ALA A 658 9.36 11.24 26.31
N ALA A 659 9.94 12.41 26.63
CA ALA A 659 10.63 12.65 27.90
C ALA A 659 9.66 12.61 29.09
N ALA A 660 8.47 13.20 28.95
CA ALA A 660 7.43 13.18 29.97
C ALA A 660 6.94 11.75 30.28
N ALA A 661 6.96 10.85 29.29
CA ALA A 661 6.61 9.45 29.51
C ALA A 661 7.59 8.70 30.44
N LEU A 662 8.82 9.21 30.60
CA LEU A 662 9.82 8.68 31.55
C LEU A 662 9.69 9.28 32.96
N GLY A 663 8.77 10.22 33.18
CA GLY A 663 8.57 10.92 34.44
C GLY A 663 8.87 12.42 34.33
N GLU A 664 9.73 12.92 35.21
CA GLU A 664 10.14 14.33 35.22
C GLU A 664 11.09 14.65 34.06
N VAL A 665 10.82 15.73 33.34
CA VAL A 665 11.58 16.14 32.15
C VAL A 665 12.85 16.86 32.57
N THR A 666 13.96 16.13 32.55
CA THR A 666 15.33 16.60 32.81
C THR A 666 16.20 16.54 31.55
N VAL A 667 17.35 17.21 31.54
CA VAL A 667 18.33 17.16 30.43
C VAL A 667 18.71 15.71 30.09
N ASP A 668 18.94 14.87 31.09
CA ASP A 668 19.28 13.45 30.89
C ASP A 668 18.13 12.66 30.25
N SER A 669 16.88 12.91 30.68
CA SER A 669 15.71 12.27 30.08
C SER A 669 15.54 12.63 28.60
N VAL A 670 15.85 13.87 28.23
CA VAL A 670 15.78 14.38 26.86
C VAL A 670 16.81 13.68 25.98
N TYR A 671 18.09 13.67 26.36
CA TYR A 671 19.14 13.01 25.57
C TYR A 671 18.93 11.50 25.46
N LYS A 672 18.44 10.86 26.52
CA LYS A 672 18.10 9.43 26.53
C LYS A 672 17.00 9.07 25.53
N VAL A 673 15.95 9.90 25.43
CA VAL A 673 14.82 9.66 24.51
C VAL A 673 15.19 9.90 23.06
N VAL A 674 16.04 10.89 22.80
CA VAL A 674 16.48 11.20 21.41
C VAL A 674 17.55 10.20 20.94
N GLY A 675 18.14 9.42 21.85
CA GLY A 675 19.23 8.49 21.51
C GLY A 675 20.52 9.24 21.16
N LEU A 676 20.74 10.41 21.76
CA LEU A 676 21.92 11.25 21.54
C LEU A 676 22.83 11.23 22.77
N ALA A 677 24.15 11.17 22.56
CA ALA A 677 25.11 11.30 23.66
C ALA A 677 25.09 12.74 24.19
N HIS A 678 25.35 12.87 25.49
CA HIS A 678 25.47 14.17 26.12
C HIS A 678 26.70 14.92 25.55
N PRO A 679 26.60 16.22 25.18
CA PRO A 679 27.69 16.99 24.58
C PRO A 679 29.03 16.88 25.33
N ARG A 680 28.98 16.94 26.67
CA ARG A 680 30.14 16.73 27.56
C ARG A 680 30.93 15.44 27.26
N GLU A 681 30.25 14.34 26.95
CA GLU A 681 30.90 13.06 26.66
C GLU A 681 31.57 13.04 25.30
N VAL A 682 30.93 13.65 24.29
CA VAL A 682 31.50 13.82 22.95
C VAL A 682 32.74 14.71 23.01
N ARG A 683 32.69 15.80 23.78
CA ARG A 683 33.84 16.67 24.01
C ARG A 683 35.00 15.95 24.69
N GLN A 684 34.71 15.16 25.72
CA GLN A 684 35.71 14.35 26.41
C GLN A 684 36.39 13.38 25.44
N MET A 685 35.62 12.74 24.56
CA MET A 685 36.16 11.85 23.52
C MET A 685 37.09 12.59 22.55
N ILE A 686 36.71 13.78 22.06
CA ILE A 686 37.54 14.60 21.16
C ILE A 686 38.84 15.01 21.86
N GLN A 687 38.77 15.47 23.11
CA GLN A 687 39.93 15.87 23.90
C GLN A 687 40.90 14.72 24.17
N LEU A 688 40.38 13.53 24.52
CA LEU A 688 41.19 12.33 24.67
C LEU A 688 41.91 11.96 23.37
N ALA A 689 41.23 12.08 22.24
CA ALA A 689 41.82 11.81 20.94
C ALA A 689 42.95 12.79 20.61
N LEU A 690 42.71 14.10 20.74
CA LEU A 690 43.71 15.14 20.48
C LEU A 690 44.94 15.02 21.40
N ALA A 691 44.74 14.68 22.68
CA ALA A 691 45.83 14.43 23.63
C ALA A 691 46.66 13.16 23.31
N GLY A 692 46.36 12.44 22.22
CA GLY A 692 47.06 11.23 21.81
C GLY A 692 46.67 9.97 22.58
N LYS A 693 45.65 10.05 23.45
CA LYS A 693 45.13 8.92 24.24
C LYS A 693 44.11 8.10 23.45
N PHE A 694 44.55 7.56 22.31
CA PHE A 694 43.68 6.87 21.35
C PHE A 694 42.85 5.74 21.97
N THR A 695 43.44 4.91 22.84
CA THR A 695 42.74 3.79 23.48
C THR A 695 41.61 4.26 24.40
N GLU A 696 41.81 5.33 25.16
CA GLU A 696 40.78 5.92 26.03
C GLU A 696 39.66 6.55 25.18
N ALA A 697 40.01 7.29 24.13
CA ALA A 697 39.05 7.87 23.20
C ALA A 697 38.20 6.80 22.49
N ARG A 698 38.82 5.70 22.04
CA ARG A 698 38.13 4.56 21.45
C ARG A 698 37.18 3.87 22.43
N SER A 699 37.59 3.72 23.69
CA SER A 699 36.71 3.15 24.72
C SER A 699 35.49 4.05 24.95
N LYS A 700 35.69 5.37 25.00
CA LYS A 700 34.60 6.33 25.15
C LYS A 700 33.65 6.33 23.96
N LEU A 701 34.17 6.26 22.73
CA LEU A 701 33.37 6.09 21.52
C LEU A 701 32.46 4.85 21.61
N ARG A 702 33.04 3.71 22.01
CA ARG A 702 32.29 2.46 22.12
C ARG A 702 31.21 2.52 23.21
N GLU A 703 31.51 3.17 24.34
CA GLU A 703 30.53 3.44 25.39
C GLU A 703 29.36 4.27 24.85
N LEU A 704 29.64 5.35 24.11
CA LEU A 704 28.62 6.21 23.53
C LEU A 704 27.73 5.44 22.52
N MET A 705 28.35 4.63 21.64
CA MET A 705 27.62 3.81 20.67
C MET A 705 26.71 2.76 21.34
N ILE A 706 27.17 2.11 22.40
CA ILE A 706 26.42 1.03 23.06
C ILE A 706 25.33 1.59 23.99
N ASN A 707 25.67 2.56 24.85
CA ASN A 707 24.76 3.02 25.89
C ASN A 707 23.63 3.90 25.34
N TYR A 708 23.90 4.68 24.29
CA TYR A 708 22.92 5.56 23.66
C TYR A 708 22.37 5.03 22.33
N GLY A 709 22.86 3.87 21.85
CA GLY A 709 22.42 3.28 20.58
C GLY A 709 22.78 4.12 19.35
N LEU A 710 23.84 4.94 19.45
CA LEU A 710 24.24 5.91 18.44
C LEU A 710 24.77 5.26 17.16
N SER A 711 24.30 5.73 16.01
CA SER A 711 24.94 5.43 14.72
C SER A 711 26.22 6.25 14.55
N GLY A 712 27.14 5.78 13.71
CA GLY A 712 28.36 6.51 13.40
C GLY A 712 28.10 7.88 12.76
N LEU A 713 27.01 8.00 11.98
CA LEU A 713 26.57 9.27 11.41
C LEU A 713 26.16 10.28 12.50
N ASP A 714 25.48 9.83 13.56
CA ASP A 714 25.07 10.70 14.65
C ASP A 714 26.27 11.19 15.46
N ILE A 715 27.24 10.30 15.70
CA ILE A 715 28.49 10.65 16.37
C ILE A 715 29.27 11.69 15.57
N ILE A 716 29.42 11.51 14.25
CA ILE A 716 30.12 12.50 13.41
C ILE A 716 29.40 13.85 13.39
N LYS A 717 28.06 13.86 13.33
CA LYS A 717 27.29 15.11 13.41
C LYS A 717 27.49 15.81 14.76
N GLN A 718 27.49 15.06 15.86
CA GLN A 718 27.75 15.62 17.19
C GLN A 718 29.18 16.15 17.32
N ILE A 719 30.18 15.41 16.82
CA ILE A 719 31.57 15.88 16.79
C ILE A 719 31.66 17.19 16.01
N HIS A 720 31.08 17.23 14.80
CA HIS A 720 31.08 18.43 13.96
C HIS A 720 30.40 19.62 14.65
N ARG A 721 29.37 19.40 15.46
CA ARG A 721 28.74 20.46 16.26
C ARG A 721 29.68 20.92 17.40
N GLU A 722 30.26 19.98 18.15
CA GLU A 722 31.07 20.29 19.33
C GLU A 722 32.43 20.94 19.01
N ILE A 723 33.01 20.76 17.81
CA ILE A 723 34.27 21.46 17.47
C ILE A 723 34.10 22.99 17.36
N TYR A 724 32.87 23.48 17.17
CA TYR A 724 32.55 24.90 17.14
C TYR A 724 31.96 25.40 18.47
N SER A 725 31.80 24.53 19.47
CA SER A 725 31.34 24.92 20.80
C SER A 725 32.36 25.81 21.50
N SER A 726 31.87 26.78 22.26
CA SER A 726 32.70 27.67 23.10
C SER A 726 33.49 26.92 24.18
N ASP A 727 33.07 25.70 24.52
CA ASP A 727 33.71 24.87 25.54
C ASP A 727 34.95 24.13 25.03
N ILE A 728 35.13 24.02 23.71
CA ILE A 728 36.32 23.46 23.06
C ILE A 728 37.16 24.62 22.48
N LYS A 729 38.24 24.98 23.18
CA LYS A 729 39.20 25.99 22.71
C LYS A 729 40.22 25.36 21.76
N LEU A 730 39.86 25.25 20.48
CA LEU A 730 40.77 24.83 19.41
C LEU A 730 41.17 26.03 18.53
N PRO A 731 42.44 26.10 18.07
CA PRO A 731 42.82 26.96 16.97
C PRO A 731 41.97 26.71 15.72
N ASP A 732 41.65 27.75 14.96
CA ASP A 732 40.77 27.63 13.79
C ASP A 732 41.35 26.71 12.70
N GLU A 733 42.68 26.68 12.56
CA GLU A 733 43.37 25.75 11.65
C GLU A 733 43.04 24.28 11.98
N ILE A 734 43.00 23.93 13.27
CA ILE A 734 42.65 22.58 13.71
C ILE A 734 41.18 22.31 13.49
N LYS A 735 40.29 23.27 13.78
CA LYS A 735 38.84 23.11 13.53
C LYS A 735 38.56 22.82 12.06
N ILE A 736 39.23 23.53 11.14
CA ILE A 736 39.10 23.32 9.69
C ILE A 736 39.53 21.90 9.32
N MET A 737 40.67 21.43 9.83
CA MET A 737 41.16 20.07 9.56
C MET A 737 40.20 18.99 10.09
N ILE A 738 39.63 19.20 11.28
CA ILE A 738 38.66 18.25 11.86
C ILE A 738 37.35 18.27 11.07
N ALA A 739 36.89 19.43 10.63
CA ALA A 739 35.67 19.57 9.83
C ALA A 739 35.80 18.89 8.46
N ASP A 740 36.91 19.09 7.75
CA ASP A 740 37.21 18.42 6.47
C ASP A 740 37.23 16.90 6.64
N LEU A 741 37.91 16.44 7.69
CA LEU A 741 37.96 15.02 8.04
C LEU A 741 36.56 14.45 8.37
N ALA A 742 35.75 15.21 9.11
CA ALA A 742 34.39 14.80 9.47
C ALA A 742 33.53 14.67 8.22
N GLY A 743 33.69 15.55 7.24
CA GLY A 743 33.03 15.48 5.94
C GLY A 743 33.42 14.22 5.15
N GLU A 744 34.72 13.89 5.08
CA GLU A 744 35.19 12.68 4.40
C GLU A 744 34.61 11.41 5.05
N ILE A 745 34.64 11.33 6.38
CA ILE A 745 34.11 10.18 7.10
C ILE A 745 32.59 10.10 6.97
N GLN A 746 31.88 11.22 7.06
CA GLN A 746 30.43 11.26 6.85
C GLN A 746 30.05 10.74 5.46
N PHE A 747 30.77 11.15 4.41
CA PHE A 747 30.54 10.67 3.05
C PHE A 747 30.69 9.15 2.95
N ARG A 748 31.78 8.59 3.50
CA ARG A 748 32.04 7.14 3.49
C ARG A 748 30.96 6.36 4.25
N LEU A 749 30.50 6.88 5.38
CA LEU A 749 29.41 6.26 6.15
C LEU A 749 28.10 6.25 5.36
N VAL A 750 27.78 7.33 4.64
CA VAL A 750 26.59 7.40 3.77
C VAL A 750 26.67 6.41 2.61
N GLU A 751 27.86 6.16 2.05
CA GLU A 751 28.11 5.15 1.01
C GLU A 751 28.11 3.70 1.55
N GLY A 752 27.88 3.50 2.86
CA GLY A 752 27.74 2.18 3.48
C GLY A 752 29.04 1.58 4.03
N ALA A 753 30.06 2.40 4.32
CA ALA A 753 31.24 1.95 5.05
C ALA A 753 30.92 1.61 6.52
N ASP A 754 31.71 0.72 7.11
CA ASP A 754 31.54 0.28 8.51
C ASP A 754 31.80 1.42 9.52
N ASP A 755 30.80 1.66 10.38
CA ASP A 755 30.81 2.71 11.40
C ASP A 755 32.01 2.64 12.34
N GLU A 756 32.29 1.45 12.91
CA GLU A 756 33.35 1.29 13.90
C GLU A 756 34.72 1.52 13.27
N ILE A 757 34.95 1.03 12.06
CA ILE A 757 36.22 1.23 11.34
C ILE A 757 36.43 2.72 11.01
N GLN A 758 35.42 3.39 10.44
CA GLN A 758 35.58 4.79 10.04
C GLN A 758 35.72 5.74 11.23
N LEU A 759 34.98 5.53 12.32
CA LEU A 759 35.11 6.35 13.53
C LEU A 759 36.45 6.13 14.24
N ASN A 760 36.96 4.88 14.28
CA ASN A 760 38.30 4.63 14.80
C ASN A 760 39.37 5.31 13.94
N ALA A 761 39.22 5.28 12.61
CA ALA A 761 40.11 6.00 11.71
C ALA A 761 40.06 7.52 11.94
N PHE A 762 38.87 8.06 12.21
CA PHE A 762 38.67 9.46 12.57
C PHE A 762 39.43 9.82 13.86
N LEU A 763 39.23 9.06 14.95
CA LEU A 763 39.93 9.28 16.22
C LEU A 763 41.45 9.15 16.10
N ALA A 764 41.93 8.20 15.29
CA ALA A 764 43.36 8.05 15.03
C ALA A 764 43.95 9.27 14.33
N ARG A 765 43.23 9.81 13.33
CA ARG A 765 43.64 11.05 12.64
C ARG A 765 43.61 12.26 13.57
N LEU A 766 42.63 12.38 14.47
CA LEU A 766 42.63 13.41 15.52
C LEU A 766 43.88 13.33 16.40
N ALA A 767 44.28 12.12 16.81
CA ALA A 767 45.50 11.93 17.61
C ALA A 767 46.77 12.39 16.88
N PHE A 768 46.86 12.17 15.56
CA PHE A 768 47.97 12.71 14.76
C PHE A 768 47.92 14.24 14.64
N ILE A 769 46.73 14.83 14.50
CA ILE A 769 46.55 16.28 14.47
C ILE A 769 46.99 16.90 15.80
N GLY A 770 46.49 16.42 16.94
CA GLY A 770 46.88 16.93 18.25
C GLY A 770 48.39 16.80 18.52
N LYS A 771 49.01 15.68 18.13
CA LYS A 771 50.47 15.51 18.21
C LYS A 771 51.24 16.51 17.33
N LYS A 772 50.77 16.78 16.10
CA LYS A 772 51.42 17.68 15.15
C LYS A 772 51.38 19.14 15.64
N PHE A 773 50.25 19.56 16.20
CA PHE A 773 50.03 20.95 16.63
C PHE A 773 50.26 21.19 18.13
N LYS A 774 50.60 20.15 18.91
CA LYS A 774 50.81 20.19 20.37
C LYS A 774 49.60 20.75 21.13
N VAL A 775 48.41 20.27 20.79
CA VAL A 775 47.13 20.67 21.40
C VAL A 775 46.56 19.56 22.26
#